data_AF-A0A667XIA0-F1
#
_entry.id   AF-A0A667XIA0-F1
#
_cell.length_a   1.000
_cell.length_b   1.000
_cell.length_c   1.000
_cell.angle_alpha   90.00
_cell.angle_beta   90.00
_cell.angle_gamma   90.00
#
_symmetry.space_group_name_H-M   'P 1'
#
loop_
_entity.id
_entity.type
_entity.pdbx_description
1 polymer ?
#
loop_
_entity_poly.entity_id
_entity_poly.type
_entity_poly.pdbx_seq_one_letter_code
_entity_poly.pdbx_strand_id
1 'polypeptide(L)'
;MGHLGDFFLLLPVLICHYNWGTSGHSLPACSDELQFQCAGGQCISNLRVCDGQRDCEDGSDELQCLAPACRGFTCEDGGCVARSSLCDGALDCLDGTDESNESCGVLWCKKDEFSCHTRRCISLRFRCDGKDDCGDGSDELSCQNCSAGSFSCGPSAACLPMSKLCDGRTDCPDGRDEGGDLCQMAQPRTPPACTVSEFQCGDGHCVPQTWRCDHSPDCSDGSDEDNCEQNECLVNNGGCSHLCVDQPLGFLCDCPSNMRLVMDSQCEEIDTCLESDVCDQLCVHHSGRLTCSCHEGYQMSPTSRECKAKGAVAQLVFSSAEGVRWISITGTEYRELATRLPGPGPVAAWAANRTLYWAGQGQGSIYRVSLDGKPQEPVLVLKGQGSVSGLAVDWIHHLLYWTDEESGSVNMGRLSGLAQWPLIRGLDKPTAVAVDPLQGLLFWAESGSSPKIERAGLDGQDRMALVTTSIRRPTAISLDVPRRLLYWADQGMRTISRVSLEGRHRKTVVESNGYLDRPFGLAVFEGFVYWSEEVTHSICRADKHNGSHFQVLLSDIASPGGLVPVHPVLQPNGPAVCGGSGKVCQHECILIFGSETPRFTCTSTETGQTSAGELPSISRTVPGVTLSDPTFAGILSLIVFLSVLLLGMALWWWRDVFRPSRTHTLQSFFLKESQDPLIQGPAMAPQTCPVKDTLLKLDLDRE
;
A
#
# COMPACT_ATOMS: atom_id res chain seq x y z
N MET A 1 -3.96 36.73 87.68
CA MET A 1 -5.10 35.92 87.18
C MET A 1 -5.62 36.68 85.97
N GLY A 2 -5.38 36.32 84.71
CA GLY A 2 -5.26 35.00 84.05
C GLY A 2 -6.46 34.87 83.10
N HIS A 3 -6.43 34.31 81.88
CA HIS A 3 -5.42 33.65 81.02
C HIS A 3 -5.60 34.22 79.58
N LEU A 4 -4.56 34.52 78.80
CA LEU A 4 -3.68 33.65 77.97
C LEU A 4 -4.31 33.18 76.64
N GLY A 5 -3.74 33.63 75.51
CA GLY A 5 -3.72 32.95 74.21
C GLY A 5 -4.73 33.40 73.13
N ASP A 6 -4.33 33.77 71.91
CA ASP A 6 -3.14 34.52 71.48
C ASP A 6 -3.43 35.24 70.14
N PHE A 7 -2.63 36.25 69.78
CA PHE A 7 -3.07 37.35 68.88
C PHE A 7 -2.55 37.27 67.43
N PHE A 8 -3.46 37.52 66.47
CA PHE A 8 -3.31 38.28 65.20
C PHE A 8 -2.26 37.84 64.15
N LEU A 9 -2.62 37.60 62.88
CA LEU A 9 -3.19 38.50 61.85
C LEU A 9 -2.24 39.59 61.30
N LEU A 10 -1.61 39.24 60.18
CA LEU A 10 -1.69 39.93 58.87
C LEU A 10 -1.17 41.37 58.65
N LEU A 11 -0.48 41.48 57.50
CA LEU A 11 -0.27 42.61 56.55
C LEU A 11 1.13 43.28 56.54
N PRO A 12 1.57 43.84 55.38
CA PRO A 12 2.92 43.59 54.86
C PRO A 12 3.74 44.89 54.62
N VAL A 13 4.97 44.75 54.09
CA VAL A 13 5.54 45.53 52.96
C VAL A 13 7.01 45.09 52.70
N LEU A 14 7.50 45.32 51.47
CA LEU A 14 8.83 44.96 50.96
C LEU A 14 10.01 45.52 51.78
N ILE A 15 11.15 44.82 51.75
CA ILE A 15 12.52 45.37 51.66
C ILE A 15 13.41 44.35 50.90
N CYS A 16 14.27 44.83 50.00
CA CYS A 16 15.33 44.02 49.39
C CYS A 16 16.55 43.95 50.32
N HIS A 17 17.29 42.83 50.32
CA HIS A 17 18.70 42.86 50.73
C HIS A 17 19.55 41.78 50.04
N TYR A 18 20.66 42.22 49.46
CA TYR A 18 21.84 41.38 49.21
C TYR A 18 22.51 41.05 50.55
N ASN A 19 22.91 39.79 50.80
CA ASN A 19 24.32 39.39 50.64
C ASN A 19 24.63 37.93 51.07
N TRP A 20 25.59 37.37 50.32
CA TRP A 20 26.66 36.42 50.74
C TRP A 20 26.28 35.00 51.16
N GLY A 21 26.87 34.05 50.44
CA GLY A 21 26.77 32.63 50.74
C GLY A 21 27.85 32.13 51.69
N THR A 22 27.61 30.95 52.25
CA THR A 22 28.62 30.05 52.77
C THR A 22 28.70 28.83 51.86
N SER A 23 29.93 28.35 51.63
CA SER A 23 30.20 27.21 50.75
C SER A 23 29.76 25.89 51.40
N GLY A 24 28.61 25.37 50.98
CA GLY A 24 28.29 23.95 51.08
C GLY A 24 28.87 23.20 49.88
N HIS A 25 29.63 22.14 50.11
CA HIS A 25 30.18 21.32 49.03
C HIS A 25 29.04 20.67 48.23
N SER A 26 28.91 21.01 46.94
CA SER A 26 28.14 20.20 46.01
C SER A 26 28.84 18.86 45.82
N LEU A 27 28.22 17.79 46.33
CA LEU A 27 28.62 16.41 46.01
C LEU A 27 28.58 16.20 44.49
N PRO A 28 29.43 15.34 43.92
CA PRO A 28 29.54 15.21 42.47
C PRO A 28 28.22 14.69 41.87
N ALA A 29 27.80 15.30 40.76
CA ALA A 29 26.73 14.75 39.93
C ALA A 29 27.18 13.41 39.31
N CYS A 30 26.25 12.47 39.15
CA CYS A 30 26.52 11.17 38.53
C CYS A 30 27.06 11.38 37.09
N SER A 31 28.12 10.67 36.73
CA SER A 31 28.95 10.99 35.55
C SER A 31 28.47 10.37 34.23
N ASP A 32 27.26 9.82 34.19
CA ASP A 32 26.78 8.94 33.13
C ASP A 32 25.28 9.20 32.89
N GLU A 33 24.85 9.37 31.64
CA GLU A 33 23.48 9.83 31.29
C GLU A 33 22.38 8.80 31.64
N LEU A 34 22.76 7.60 32.09
CA LEU A 34 21.89 6.51 32.51
C LEU A 34 21.82 6.33 34.04
N GLN A 35 22.31 7.29 34.83
CA GLN A 35 22.30 7.24 36.29
C GLN A 35 21.46 8.37 36.90
N PHE A 36 20.61 8.01 37.87
CA PHE A 36 19.80 8.92 38.68
C PHE A 36 20.46 9.20 40.03
N GLN A 37 20.38 10.45 40.49
CA GLN A 37 20.94 10.86 41.78
C GLN A 37 19.82 10.97 42.83
N CYS A 38 19.85 10.07 43.82
CA CYS A 38 19.00 10.13 45.01
C CYS A 38 19.22 11.44 45.77
N ALA A 39 18.23 11.95 46.53
CA ALA A 39 18.41 13.17 47.31
C ALA A 39 19.51 13.04 48.39
N GLY A 40 19.71 11.84 48.93
CA GLY A 40 20.83 11.46 49.79
C GLY A 40 22.22 11.42 49.10
N GLY A 41 22.30 11.67 47.79
CA GLY A 41 23.54 11.80 47.03
C GLY A 41 24.09 10.50 46.41
N GLN A 42 23.41 9.36 46.62
CA GLN A 42 23.72 8.08 45.99
C GLN A 42 23.33 8.10 44.49
N CYS A 43 24.14 7.47 43.63
CA CYS A 43 23.82 7.25 42.22
C CYS A 43 23.27 5.83 42.03
N ILE A 44 22.08 5.71 41.44
CA ILE A 44 21.46 4.45 41.01
C ILE A 44 21.21 4.46 39.50
N SER A 45 20.82 3.33 38.90
CA SER A 45 20.48 3.31 37.46
C SER A 45 19.12 3.95 37.21
N ASN A 46 18.96 4.67 36.09
CA ASN A 46 17.66 5.17 35.62
C ASN A 46 16.61 4.06 35.37
N LEU A 47 17.02 2.78 35.36
CA LEU A 47 16.11 1.63 35.30
C LEU A 47 15.49 1.26 36.66
N ARG A 48 15.95 1.88 37.76
CA ARG A 48 15.49 1.65 39.15
C ARG A 48 14.93 2.93 39.77
N VAL A 49 14.20 3.69 38.96
CA VAL A 49 13.51 4.91 39.36
C VAL A 49 12.06 4.69 39.00
N CYS A 50 11.16 4.77 39.97
CA CYS A 50 9.75 4.39 39.80
C CYS A 50 9.57 2.93 39.34
N ASP A 51 10.38 1.99 39.87
CA ASP A 51 10.24 0.55 39.62
C ASP A 51 9.49 -0.19 40.74
N GLY A 52 9.03 0.55 41.76
CA GLY A 52 8.27 0.04 42.89
C GLY A 52 9.14 -0.57 43.99
N GLN A 53 10.47 -0.53 43.86
CA GLN A 53 11.42 -0.93 44.89
C GLN A 53 12.14 0.30 45.47
N ARG A 54 12.65 0.16 46.70
CA ARG A 54 13.42 1.22 47.35
C ARG A 54 14.92 0.92 47.17
N ASP A 55 15.48 1.45 46.09
CA ASP A 55 16.89 1.37 45.72
C ASP A 55 17.71 2.57 46.24
N CYS A 56 17.09 3.75 46.39
CA CYS A 56 17.62 4.86 47.18
C CYS A 56 17.40 4.62 48.68
N GLU A 57 18.42 4.78 49.52
CA GLU A 57 18.29 4.63 50.99
C GLU A 57 17.19 5.52 51.61
N ASP A 58 16.90 6.67 51.00
CA ASP A 58 15.86 7.62 51.43
C ASP A 58 14.51 7.46 50.70
N GLY A 59 14.41 6.61 49.69
CA GLY A 59 13.20 6.42 48.87
C GLY A 59 12.91 7.53 47.84
N SER A 60 13.88 8.38 47.50
CA SER A 60 13.72 9.47 46.52
C SER A 60 13.35 9.00 45.11
N ASP A 61 13.78 7.79 44.75
CA ASP A 61 13.46 7.04 43.54
C ASP A 61 11.96 6.79 43.34
N GLU A 62 11.20 6.69 44.42
CA GLU A 62 9.76 6.40 44.42
C GLU A 62 8.89 7.61 44.84
N LEU A 63 9.51 8.74 45.21
CA LEU A 63 8.83 9.87 45.87
C LEU A 63 8.31 10.96 44.92
N GLN A 64 8.74 10.98 43.65
CA GLN A 64 8.34 12.01 42.66
C GLN A 64 8.01 11.44 41.27
N CYS A 65 7.44 10.24 41.24
CA CYS A 65 6.96 9.57 40.04
C CYS A 65 5.70 10.25 39.45
N LEU A 66 5.89 11.27 38.61
CA LEU A 66 4.88 11.71 37.65
C LEU A 66 4.71 10.62 36.58
N ALA A 67 3.80 9.67 36.82
CA ALA A 67 3.31 8.61 35.92
C ALA A 67 4.32 8.18 34.82
N PRO A 68 5.21 7.20 35.10
CA PRO A 68 6.30 6.86 34.20
C PRO A 68 5.82 6.35 32.84
N ALA A 69 6.58 6.65 31.79
CA ALA A 69 6.26 6.27 30.41
C ALA A 69 6.41 4.76 30.18
N CYS A 70 5.33 4.02 30.45
CA CYS A 70 5.25 2.57 30.20
C CYS A 70 5.61 2.19 28.76
N ARG A 71 6.53 1.22 28.63
CA ARG A 71 6.74 0.47 27.38
C ARG A 71 5.77 -0.71 27.22
N GLY A 72 4.91 -0.92 28.23
CA GLY A 72 3.92 -2.02 28.32
C GLY A 72 2.48 -1.55 28.13
N PHE A 73 1.55 -2.20 28.84
CA PHE A 73 0.19 -1.70 29.07
C PHE A 73 0.15 -0.96 30.42
N THR A 74 -0.52 0.19 30.44
CA THR A 74 -0.76 0.99 31.65
C THR A 74 -2.07 0.55 32.29
N CYS A 75 -2.02 0.07 33.53
CA CYS A 75 -3.21 -0.12 34.36
C CYS A 75 -3.86 1.25 34.66
N GLU A 76 -5.15 1.29 34.96
CA GLU A 76 -5.87 2.55 35.24
C GLU A 76 -5.46 3.18 36.59
N ASP A 77 -5.09 2.33 37.56
CA ASP A 77 -4.43 2.71 38.83
C ASP A 77 -2.97 3.21 38.64
N GLY A 78 -2.46 3.27 37.40
CA GLY A 78 -1.11 3.76 37.09
C GLY A 78 0.01 2.70 37.18
N GLY A 79 -0.35 1.44 37.39
CA GLY A 79 0.57 0.30 37.27
C GLY A 79 1.05 0.04 35.84
N CYS A 80 2.11 -0.76 35.69
CA CYS A 80 2.74 -1.03 34.39
C CYS A 80 2.97 -2.54 34.20
N VAL A 81 2.26 -3.17 33.26
CA VAL A 81 2.38 -4.60 32.95
C VAL A 81 2.91 -4.86 31.55
N ALA A 82 3.48 -6.03 31.30
CA ALA A 82 3.98 -6.40 29.99
C ALA A 82 2.81 -6.59 28.99
N ARG A 83 3.01 -6.32 27.69
CA ARG A 83 1.96 -6.56 26.67
C ARG A 83 1.62 -8.04 26.45
N SER A 84 2.37 -8.96 27.06
CA SER A 84 2.06 -10.40 27.15
C SER A 84 1.08 -10.71 28.28
N SER A 85 1.12 -9.92 29.36
CA SER A 85 0.21 -9.92 30.51
C SER A 85 -1.02 -9.06 30.20
N LEU A 86 -1.67 -9.34 29.06
CA LEU A 86 -2.88 -8.65 28.64
C LEU A 86 -3.77 -9.67 27.96
N CYS A 87 -4.95 -9.91 28.53
CA CYS A 87 -5.87 -10.95 28.10
C CYS A 87 -5.28 -12.37 28.28
N ASP A 88 -4.43 -12.60 29.29
CA ASP A 88 -3.79 -13.90 29.55
C ASP A 88 -4.42 -14.68 30.72
N GLY A 89 -5.38 -14.07 31.42
CA GLY A 89 -6.13 -14.66 32.52
C GLY A 89 -5.47 -14.56 33.90
N ALA A 90 -4.36 -13.83 34.03
CA ALA A 90 -3.76 -13.48 35.32
C ALA A 90 -4.03 -12.00 35.67
N LEU A 91 -4.36 -11.72 36.94
CA LEU A 91 -4.48 -10.36 37.44
C LEU A 91 -3.07 -9.82 37.78
N ASP A 92 -2.36 -9.31 36.77
CA ASP A 92 -1.04 -8.69 36.91
C ASP A 92 -1.16 -7.19 37.26
N CYS A 93 -2.26 -6.52 36.87
CA CYS A 93 -2.66 -5.21 37.37
C CYS A 93 -3.42 -5.32 38.71
N LEU A 94 -3.14 -4.41 39.66
CA LEU A 94 -3.79 -4.37 40.98
C LEU A 94 -5.31 -4.07 40.93
N ASP A 95 -5.75 -3.35 39.89
CA ASP A 95 -7.16 -3.06 39.57
C ASP A 95 -7.82 -4.12 38.66
N GLY A 96 -7.04 -5.05 38.11
CA GLY A 96 -7.48 -6.00 37.09
C GLY A 96 -7.92 -5.35 35.78
N THR A 97 -7.26 -4.25 35.36
CA THR A 97 -7.55 -3.55 34.10
C THR A 97 -6.94 -4.20 32.87
N ASP A 98 -5.78 -4.86 33.01
CA ASP A 98 -5.21 -5.82 32.06
C ASP A 98 -6.21 -6.89 31.64
N GLU A 99 -6.89 -7.45 32.63
CA GLU A 99 -7.99 -8.40 32.49
C GLU A 99 -9.33 -7.67 32.65
N SER A 100 -9.53 -6.52 31.99
CA SER A 100 -10.83 -5.86 31.87
C SER A 100 -11.46 -5.95 30.48
N ASN A 101 -12.80 -5.99 30.45
CA ASN A 101 -13.59 -6.12 29.22
C ASN A 101 -13.42 -4.91 28.27
N GLU A 102 -13.04 -3.74 28.78
CA GLU A 102 -12.75 -2.56 27.94
C GLU A 102 -11.35 -2.62 27.30
N SER A 103 -10.38 -3.26 27.96
CA SER A 103 -9.01 -3.42 27.44
C SER A 103 -8.87 -4.54 26.39
N CYS A 104 -9.67 -5.60 26.50
CA CYS A 104 -9.55 -6.79 25.65
C CYS A 104 -10.77 -7.11 24.76
N GLY A 105 -11.95 -6.61 25.09
CA GLY A 105 -13.18 -6.92 24.37
C GLY A 105 -13.78 -8.30 24.66
N VAL A 106 -14.92 -8.58 24.04
CA VAL A 106 -15.95 -9.54 24.52
C VAL A 106 -15.66 -11.02 24.19
N LEU A 107 -14.40 -11.47 24.14
CA LEU A 107 -14.08 -12.89 23.94
C LEU A 107 -12.71 -13.29 24.53
N TRP A 108 -12.73 -13.93 25.71
CA TRP A 108 -11.52 -14.27 26.47
C TRP A 108 -11.21 -15.73 26.69
N CYS A 109 -12.19 -16.62 26.55
CA CYS A 109 -11.92 -18.04 26.56
C CYS A 109 -11.95 -18.55 25.11
N LYS A 110 -11.28 -19.67 24.83
CA LYS A 110 -11.36 -20.29 23.50
C LYS A 110 -12.80 -20.70 23.20
N LYS A 111 -13.08 -21.00 21.94
CA LYS A 111 -14.43 -21.28 21.43
C LYS A 111 -15.22 -22.37 22.19
N ASP A 112 -14.52 -23.21 22.95
CA ASP A 112 -15.05 -24.36 23.70
C ASP A 112 -14.96 -24.20 25.25
N GLU A 113 -14.73 -22.98 25.74
CA GLU A 113 -14.51 -22.64 27.16
C GLU A 113 -15.51 -21.59 27.68
N PHE A 114 -15.89 -21.69 28.95
CA PHE A 114 -16.80 -20.78 29.67
C PHE A 114 -16.03 -19.86 30.61
N SER A 115 -16.45 -18.60 30.69
CA SER A 115 -15.88 -17.60 31.60
C SER A 115 -16.69 -17.50 32.89
N CYS A 116 -16.05 -17.82 34.02
CA CYS A 116 -16.57 -17.61 35.37
C CYS A 116 -16.72 -16.12 35.69
N HIS A 117 -17.54 -15.77 36.69
CA HIS A 117 -17.66 -14.38 37.16
C HIS A 117 -16.35 -13.87 37.80
N THR A 118 -15.59 -14.77 38.44
CA THR A 118 -14.20 -14.60 38.88
C THR A 118 -13.16 -14.49 37.75
N ARG A 119 -13.59 -14.33 36.48
CA ARG A 119 -12.75 -14.21 35.26
C ARG A 119 -11.89 -15.45 34.92
N ARG A 120 -12.05 -16.56 35.64
CA ARG A 120 -11.42 -17.85 35.34
C ARG A 120 -12.08 -18.51 34.12
N CYS A 121 -11.31 -19.02 33.16
CA CYS A 121 -11.84 -19.87 32.08
C CYS A 121 -11.87 -21.35 32.51
N ILE A 122 -13.05 -21.97 32.45
CA ILE A 122 -13.24 -23.42 32.61
C ILE A 122 -13.77 -24.01 31.29
N SER A 123 -13.71 -25.33 31.08
CA SER A 123 -14.30 -25.91 29.86
C SER A 123 -15.83 -25.83 29.91
N LEU A 124 -16.51 -25.61 28.77
CA LEU A 124 -17.98 -25.54 28.69
C LEU A 124 -18.72 -26.77 29.27
N ARG A 125 -18.03 -27.91 29.43
CA ARG A 125 -18.56 -29.13 30.05
C ARG A 125 -18.69 -29.07 31.58
N PHE A 126 -18.01 -28.12 32.22
CA PHE A 126 -18.00 -27.89 33.68
C PHE A 126 -18.91 -26.71 34.06
N ARG A 127 -19.84 -26.33 33.18
CA ARG A 127 -20.83 -25.28 33.42
C ARG A 127 -22.19 -25.94 33.61
N CYS A 128 -22.89 -25.63 34.70
CA CYS A 128 -24.17 -26.26 35.05
C CYS A 128 -24.07 -27.79 35.26
N ASP A 129 -22.92 -28.27 35.76
CA ASP A 129 -22.60 -29.69 36.02
C ASP A 129 -22.92 -30.11 37.47
N GLY A 130 -23.30 -29.15 38.32
CA GLY A 130 -23.63 -29.35 39.73
C GLY A 130 -22.44 -29.21 40.68
N LYS A 131 -21.28 -28.71 40.21
CA LYS A 131 -20.08 -28.44 41.01
C LYS A 131 -19.60 -27.01 40.81
N ASP A 132 -18.95 -26.50 41.85
CA ASP A 132 -18.27 -25.21 41.83
C ASP A 132 -16.83 -25.38 41.34
N ASP A 133 -16.65 -25.44 40.01
CA ASP A 133 -15.35 -25.49 39.32
C ASP A 133 -14.77 -24.07 39.08
N CYS A 134 -15.62 -23.03 39.14
CA CYS A 134 -15.24 -21.62 39.16
C CYS A 134 -14.65 -21.14 40.51
N GLY A 135 -15.00 -21.79 41.62
CA GLY A 135 -14.62 -21.45 43.00
C GLY A 135 -15.48 -20.36 43.67
N ASP A 136 -16.52 -19.88 42.98
CA ASP A 136 -17.49 -18.87 43.43
C ASP A 136 -18.95 -19.25 43.13
N GLY A 137 -19.19 -20.43 42.53
CA GLY A 137 -20.49 -20.96 42.12
C GLY A 137 -21.09 -20.31 40.85
N SER A 138 -20.32 -19.51 40.12
CA SER A 138 -20.83 -18.74 38.97
C SER A 138 -21.05 -19.54 37.69
N ASP A 139 -20.45 -20.73 37.60
CA ASP A 139 -20.77 -21.81 36.65
C ASP A 139 -22.16 -22.41 36.85
N GLU A 140 -22.66 -22.41 38.08
CA GLU A 140 -23.96 -22.97 38.48
C GLU A 140 -25.08 -21.91 38.58
N LEU A 141 -24.76 -20.63 38.33
CA LEU A 141 -25.71 -19.52 38.37
C LEU A 141 -26.32 -19.21 36.99
N SER A 142 -27.65 -19.10 36.95
CA SER A 142 -28.45 -18.76 35.75
C SER A 142 -28.50 -19.84 34.65
N CYS A 143 -28.46 -21.11 35.04
CA CYS A 143 -28.66 -22.29 34.17
C CYS A 143 -30.14 -22.49 33.77
N GLN A 144 -30.74 -21.54 33.04
CA GLN A 144 -32.15 -21.60 32.61
C GLN A 144 -32.39 -22.13 31.18
N ASN A 145 -31.33 -22.43 30.43
CA ASN A 145 -31.41 -23.18 29.17
C ASN A 145 -30.11 -23.96 28.98
N CYS A 146 -30.19 -25.29 29.01
CA CYS A 146 -29.04 -26.15 28.73
C CYS A 146 -28.66 -26.06 27.24
N SER A 147 -27.38 -26.27 26.94
CA SER A 147 -26.85 -26.29 25.56
C SER A 147 -27.51 -27.37 24.70
N ALA A 148 -27.50 -27.21 23.38
CA ALA A 148 -28.09 -28.19 22.45
C ALA A 148 -27.41 -29.57 22.58
N GLY A 149 -28.05 -30.49 23.32
CA GLY A 149 -27.51 -31.80 23.68
C GLY A 149 -27.72 -32.24 25.13
N SER A 150 -28.20 -31.37 26.01
CA SER A 150 -28.50 -31.69 27.42
C SER A 150 -29.95 -31.37 27.86
N PHE A 151 -30.47 -32.19 28.76
CA PHE A 151 -31.80 -32.15 29.37
C PHE A 151 -31.74 -31.49 30.75
N SER A 152 -32.65 -30.56 31.03
CA SER A 152 -32.75 -29.86 32.31
C SER A 152 -33.60 -30.61 33.34
N CYS A 153 -33.05 -30.94 34.51
CA CYS A 153 -33.77 -31.49 35.67
C CYS A 153 -34.69 -30.46 36.36
N GLY A 154 -35.67 -29.91 35.65
CA GLY A 154 -36.75 -29.10 36.22
C GLY A 154 -36.29 -27.97 37.16
N PRO A 155 -36.92 -27.76 38.33
CA PRO A 155 -36.66 -26.61 39.20
C PRO A 155 -35.32 -26.65 39.93
N SER A 156 -34.56 -27.74 39.83
CA SER A 156 -33.21 -27.88 40.43
C SER A 156 -32.07 -27.56 39.46
N ALA A 157 -32.37 -27.08 38.25
CA ALA A 157 -31.45 -26.46 37.27
C ALA A 157 -30.22 -27.28 36.80
N ALA A 158 -30.04 -28.52 37.26
CA ALA A 158 -28.99 -29.41 36.78
C ALA A 158 -29.21 -29.82 35.32
N CYS A 159 -28.17 -29.72 34.48
CA CYS A 159 -28.20 -30.10 33.07
C CYS A 159 -27.58 -31.50 32.87
N LEU A 160 -28.41 -32.54 32.75
CA LEU A 160 -27.95 -33.89 32.41
C LEU A 160 -27.69 -34.02 30.89
N PRO A 161 -26.69 -34.77 30.44
CA PRO A 161 -26.57 -35.14 29.03
C PRO A 161 -27.81 -35.93 28.57
N MET A 162 -28.23 -35.78 27.31
CA MET A 162 -29.36 -36.57 26.76
C MET A 162 -29.16 -38.09 26.82
N SER A 163 -27.93 -38.58 27.03
CA SER A 163 -27.61 -39.99 27.28
C SER A 163 -27.95 -40.50 28.68
N LYS A 164 -28.36 -39.63 29.60
CA LYS A 164 -28.85 -39.96 30.96
C LYS A 164 -30.35 -39.70 31.13
N LEU A 165 -31.07 -39.54 30.03
CA LEU A 165 -32.53 -39.50 29.99
C LEU A 165 -33.03 -40.92 29.68
N CYS A 166 -33.85 -41.52 30.56
CA CYS A 166 -34.34 -42.90 30.42
C CYS A 166 -33.23 -43.98 30.34
N ASP A 167 -32.14 -43.83 31.09
CA ASP A 167 -31.04 -44.82 31.15
C ASP A 167 -31.27 -45.94 32.19
N GLY A 168 -32.39 -45.89 32.90
CA GLY A 168 -32.78 -46.85 33.95
C GLY A 168 -32.25 -46.48 35.34
N ARG A 169 -31.71 -45.27 35.52
CA ARG A 169 -31.18 -44.76 36.79
C ARG A 169 -31.67 -43.34 37.04
N THR A 170 -32.11 -43.07 38.26
CA THR A 170 -32.49 -41.72 38.69
C THR A 170 -31.23 -40.89 38.98
N ASP A 171 -30.78 -40.14 37.98
CA ASP A 171 -29.72 -39.14 38.05
C ASP A 171 -30.27 -37.73 38.35
N CYS A 172 -31.51 -37.39 37.98
CA CYS A 172 -32.18 -36.21 38.51
C CYS A 172 -32.61 -36.44 39.97
N PRO A 173 -32.42 -35.48 40.89
CA PRO A 173 -32.84 -35.62 42.29
C PRO A 173 -34.36 -35.78 42.47
N ASP A 174 -35.17 -35.31 41.51
CA ASP A 174 -36.64 -35.50 41.47
C ASP A 174 -37.09 -36.76 40.69
N GLY A 175 -36.16 -37.56 40.15
CA GLY A 175 -36.45 -38.77 39.34
C GLY A 175 -37.26 -38.53 38.05
N ARG A 176 -37.21 -37.30 37.51
CA ARG A 176 -38.00 -36.87 36.34
C ARG A 176 -37.38 -37.27 34.99
N ASP A 177 -36.08 -37.52 34.98
CA ASP A 177 -35.32 -38.20 33.93
C ASP A 177 -35.85 -39.61 33.60
N GLU A 178 -36.38 -40.31 34.62
CA GLU A 178 -36.97 -41.65 34.50
C GLU A 178 -38.51 -41.64 34.53
N GLY A 179 -39.15 -40.46 34.65
CA GLY A 179 -40.54 -40.33 35.08
C GLY A 179 -41.45 -39.51 34.17
N GLY A 180 -42.37 -40.19 33.46
CA GLY A 180 -43.54 -39.59 32.80
C GLY A 180 -43.46 -39.46 31.27
N ASP A 181 -44.40 -38.70 30.68
CA ASP A 181 -44.68 -38.62 29.23
C ASP A 181 -43.44 -38.31 28.35
N LEU A 182 -42.41 -37.67 28.91
CA LEU A 182 -41.12 -37.41 28.26
C LEU A 182 -40.44 -38.69 27.78
N CYS A 183 -40.43 -39.73 28.60
CA CYS A 183 -39.82 -41.02 28.28
C CYS A 183 -40.63 -41.79 27.21
N GLN A 184 -41.91 -41.46 27.06
CA GLN A 184 -42.83 -42.14 26.14
C GLN A 184 -42.79 -41.58 24.71
N MET A 185 -42.18 -40.39 24.52
CA MET A 185 -41.83 -39.84 23.20
C MET A 185 -40.37 -40.08 22.80
N ALA A 186 -39.53 -40.57 23.73
CA ALA A 186 -38.12 -40.92 23.50
C ALA A 186 -37.90 -42.35 22.93
N GLN A 187 -38.96 -43.01 22.45
CA GLN A 187 -38.88 -44.23 21.65
C GLN A 187 -39.05 -43.90 20.15
N PRO A 188 -37.97 -43.61 19.40
CA PRO A 188 -38.07 -43.55 17.96
C PRO A 188 -38.44 -44.93 17.41
N ARG A 189 -39.50 -45.02 16.58
CA ARG A 189 -39.87 -46.26 15.87
C ARG A 189 -38.96 -46.56 14.66
N THR A 190 -37.71 -46.11 14.74
CA THR A 190 -36.66 -46.23 13.73
C THR A 190 -35.33 -46.27 14.49
N PRO A 191 -34.50 -47.31 14.34
CA PRO A 191 -33.20 -47.36 15.01
C PRO A 191 -32.29 -46.20 14.56
N PRO A 192 -31.37 -45.72 15.40
CA PRO A 192 -30.47 -44.63 15.05
C PRO A 192 -29.50 -45.05 13.95
N ALA A 193 -29.28 -44.17 12.98
CA ALA A 193 -28.16 -44.27 12.04
C ALA A 193 -26.87 -43.82 12.74
N CYS A 194 -25.74 -44.46 12.41
CA CYS A 194 -24.42 -44.13 12.96
C CYS A 194 -23.95 -42.72 12.59
N THR A 195 -22.92 -42.20 13.27
CA THR A 195 -22.40 -40.86 12.99
C THR A 195 -21.56 -40.81 11.70
N VAL A 196 -21.26 -39.62 11.19
CA VAL A 196 -20.57 -39.42 9.88
C VAL A 196 -19.16 -40.03 9.83
N SER A 197 -18.58 -40.39 10.98
CA SER A 197 -17.27 -41.05 11.12
C SER A 197 -17.34 -42.54 11.48
N GLU A 198 -18.54 -43.12 11.51
CA GLU A 198 -18.80 -44.50 11.94
C GLU A 198 -19.60 -45.26 10.88
N PHE A 199 -19.16 -46.47 10.55
CA PHE A 199 -19.86 -47.39 9.67
C PHE A 199 -20.89 -48.23 10.45
N GLN A 200 -22.05 -48.46 9.85
CA GLN A 200 -23.11 -49.29 10.42
C GLN A 200 -23.00 -50.73 9.88
N CYS A 201 -22.67 -51.68 10.76
CA CYS A 201 -22.75 -53.11 10.48
C CYS A 201 -24.19 -53.52 10.09
N GLY A 202 -24.37 -54.62 9.36
CA GLY A 202 -25.69 -55.17 9.01
C GLY A 202 -26.53 -55.53 10.23
N ASP A 203 -25.88 -56.01 11.30
CA ASP A 203 -26.45 -56.25 12.64
C ASP A 203 -26.91 -54.96 13.37
N GLY A 204 -26.61 -53.77 12.83
CA GLY A 204 -27.02 -52.48 13.38
C GLY A 204 -26.08 -51.88 14.44
N HIS A 205 -24.96 -52.54 14.74
CA HIS A 205 -23.86 -51.97 15.53
C HIS A 205 -23.05 -50.95 14.70
N CYS A 206 -22.38 -50.01 15.37
CA CYS A 206 -21.50 -49.02 14.72
C CYS A 206 -20.04 -49.33 15.01
N VAL A 207 -19.18 -49.32 13.99
CA VAL A 207 -17.71 -49.39 14.09
C VAL A 207 -17.06 -48.14 13.49
N PRO A 208 -15.84 -47.73 13.89
CA PRO A 208 -15.10 -46.65 13.24
C PRO A 208 -14.98 -46.88 11.73
N GLN A 209 -15.15 -45.83 10.92
CA GLN A 209 -15.06 -45.96 9.46
C GLN A 209 -13.66 -46.40 8.95
N THR A 210 -12.64 -46.36 9.81
CA THR A 210 -11.29 -46.90 9.57
C THR A 210 -11.17 -48.42 9.69
N TRP A 211 -12.14 -49.10 10.31
CA TRP A 211 -12.19 -50.56 10.49
C TRP A 211 -13.08 -51.23 9.43
N ARG A 212 -13.50 -50.48 8.41
CA ARG A 212 -14.21 -51.03 7.26
C ARG A 212 -13.17 -51.31 6.18
N CYS A 213 -13.15 -52.55 5.68
CA CYS A 213 -12.19 -53.02 4.68
C CYS A 213 -10.72 -53.06 5.14
N ASP A 214 -10.48 -53.29 6.44
CA ASP A 214 -9.14 -53.37 7.05
C ASP A 214 -8.57 -54.80 7.14
N HIS A 215 -9.34 -55.79 6.63
CA HIS A 215 -9.08 -57.24 6.66
C HIS A 215 -9.30 -57.89 8.04
N SER A 216 -9.99 -57.21 8.96
CA SER A 216 -10.42 -57.73 10.26
C SER A 216 -11.94 -57.66 10.38
N PRO A 217 -12.64 -58.76 10.73
CA PRO A 217 -14.07 -58.71 11.02
C PRO A 217 -14.29 -58.16 12.44
N ASP A 218 -14.39 -56.84 12.56
CA ASP A 218 -14.71 -56.11 13.79
C ASP A 218 -16.23 -55.94 14.00
N CYS A 219 -17.04 -56.00 12.93
CA CYS A 219 -18.47 -56.23 13.00
C CYS A 219 -18.79 -57.70 13.34
N SER A 220 -19.78 -57.93 14.21
CA SER A 220 -20.19 -59.28 14.66
C SER A 220 -20.69 -60.21 13.54
N ASP A 221 -21.16 -59.65 12.43
CA ASP A 221 -21.59 -60.32 11.20
C ASP A 221 -20.53 -60.32 10.09
N GLY A 222 -19.43 -59.57 10.24
CA GLY A 222 -18.43 -59.31 9.20
C GLY A 222 -18.89 -58.34 8.11
N SER A 223 -19.96 -57.55 8.32
CA SER A 223 -20.48 -56.59 7.34
C SER A 223 -19.53 -55.42 7.01
N ASP A 224 -18.49 -55.22 7.82
CA ASP A 224 -17.39 -54.27 7.61
C ASP A 224 -16.39 -54.70 6.54
N GLU A 225 -16.25 -56.00 6.32
CA GLU A 225 -15.41 -56.58 5.25
C GLU A 225 -16.20 -56.92 3.98
N ASP A 226 -17.52 -56.71 4.00
CA ASP A 226 -18.40 -57.03 2.88
C ASP A 226 -18.38 -55.91 1.81
N ASN A 227 -18.24 -56.32 0.54
CA ASN A 227 -18.09 -55.43 -0.62
C ASN A 227 -16.82 -54.53 -0.63
N CYS A 228 -15.74 -54.97 0.01
CA CYS A 228 -14.48 -54.23 0.14
C CYS A 228 -13.47 -54.40 -1.02
N GLU A 229 -13.75 -55.26 -1.99
CA GLU A 229 -12.89 -55.53 -3.16
C GLU A 229 -13.59 -55.27 -4.52
N GLN A 230 -14.69 -54.50 -4.53
CA GLN A 230 -15.28 -54.06 -5.79
C GLN A 230 -14.51 -52.87 -6.36
N ASN A 231 -13.57 -53.15 -7.26
CA ASN A 231 -12.84 -52.10 -7.97
C ASN A 231 -13.76 -51.32 -8.92
N GLU A 232 -14.29 -50.17 -8.48
CA GLU A 232 -15.23 -49.39 -9.30
C GLU A 232 -14.54 -48.73 -10.50
N CYS A 233 -13.21 -48.57 -10.46
CA CYS A 233 -12.42 -48.11 -11.61
C CYS A 233 -12.50 -49.07 -12.82
N LEU A 234 -12.81 -50.37 -12.63
CA LEU A 234 -13.05 -51.30 -13.74
C LEU A 234 -14.32 -50.97 -14.54
N VAL A 235 -15.28 -50.25 -13.96
CA VAL A 235 -16.57 -49.92 -14.59
C VAL A 235 -16.59 -48.45 -14.97
N ASN A 236 -16.41 -48.16 -16.27
CA ASN A 236 -16.42 -46.80 -16.80
C ASN A 236 -15.41 -45.85 -16.10
N ASN A 237 -14.27 -46.37 -15.63
CA ASN A 237 -13.23 -45.61 -14.92
C ASN A 237 -13.75 -44.89 -13.65
N GLY A 238 -14.76 -45.44 -12.95
CA GLY A 238 -15.45 -44.75 -11.85
C GLY A 238 -16.24 -43.50 -12.27
N GLY A 239 -16.32 -43.18 -13.57
CA GLY A 239 -16.75 -41.86 -14.06
C GLY A 239 -15.65 -40.80 -14.02
N CYS A 240 -14.42 -41.15 -13.62
CA CYS A 240 -13.26 -40.29 -13.70
C CYS A 240 -12.83 -40.06 -15.15
N SER A 241 -12.50 -38.82 -15.49
CA SER A 241 -12.06 -38.46 -16.84
C SER A 241 -10.67 -38.99 -17.23
N HIS A 242 -9.77 -39.18 -16.26
CA HIS A 242 -8.36 -39.56 -16.50
C HIS A 242 -7.93 -40.73 -15.62
N LEU A 243 -7.37 -40.48 -14.43
CA LEU A 243 -6.94 -41.54 -13.52
C LEU A 243 -8.04 -41.81 -12.50
N CYS A 244 -8.36 -43.09 -12.30
CA CYS A 244 -9.18 -43.56 -11.19
C CYS A 244 -8.27 -44.38 -10.28
N VAL A 245 -8.21 -44.01 -9.01
CA VAL A 245 -7.44 -44.68 -7.96
C VAL A 245 -8.44 -45.42 -7.08
N ASP A 246 -8.38 -46.75 -7.18
CA ASP A 246 -9.13 -47.66 -6.33
C ASP A 246 -8.65 -47.53 -4.88
N GLN A 247 -9.57 -47.36 -3.93
CA GLN A 247 -9.29 -47.34 -2.51
C GLN A 247 -10.06 -48.49 -1.83
N PRO A 248 -9.68 -48.93 -0.61
CA PRO A 248 -10.47 -49.91 0.14
C PRO A 248 -11.91 -49.43 0.41
N LEU A 249 -12.17 -48.13 0.30
CA LEU A 249 -13.46 -47.49 0.56
C LEU A 249 -13.88 -46.62 -0.62
N GLY A 250 -14.24 -47.26 -1.73
CA GLY A 250 -14.64 -46.61 -2.98
C GLY A 250 -13.44 -46.14 -3.79
N PHE A 251 -13.65 -45.17 -4.69
CA PHE A 251 -12.62 -44.71 -5.62
C PHE A 251 -12.39 -43.19 -5.56
N LEU A 252 -11.17 -42.76 -5.86
CA LEU A 252 -10.78 -41.36 -6.01
C LEU A 252 -10.39 -41.07 -7.47
N CYS A 253 -10.95 -40.01 -8.05
CA CYS A 253 -10.47 -39.48 -9.32
C CYS A 253 -9.20 -38.64 -9.10
N ASP A 254 -8.14 -38.92 -9.84
CA ASP A 254 -6.89 -38.18 -9.81
C ASP A 254 -6.52 -37.68 -11.22
N CYS A 255 -5.65 -36.67 -11.29
CA CYS A 255 -5.29 -36.00 -12.53
C CYS A 255 -3.77 -36.07 -12.79
N PRO A 256 -3.35 -36.19 -14.07
CA PRO A 256 -1.95 -36.06 -14.44
C PRO A 256 -1.34 -34.73 -13.95
N SER A 257 -0.02 -34.68 -13.78
CA SER A 257 0.70 -33.55 -13.13
C SER A 257 0.56 -32.17 -13.81
N ASN A 258 -0.08 -32.09 -14.96
CA ASN A 258 -0.38 -30.89 -15.74
C ASN A 258 -1.90 -30.57 -15.81
N MET A 259 -2.72 -31.24 -14.99
CA MET A 259 -4.17 -31.12 -14.95
C MET A 259 -4.66 -31.04 -13.49
N ARG A 260 -5.82 -30.40 -13.26
CA ARG A 260 -6.46 -30.31 -11.94
C ARG A 260 -7.87 -30.89 -11.96
N LEU A 261 -8.29 -31.47 -10.84
CA LEU A 261 -9.62 -32.03 -10.69
C LEU A 261 -10.67 -30.92 -10.51
N VAL A 262 -11.78 -31.05 -11.20
CA VAL A 262 -12.92 -30.12 -11.27
C VAL A 262 -14.19 -30.95 -11.17
N MET A 263 -15.10 -30.55 -10.28
CA MET A 263 -16.33 -31.31 -9.95
C MET A 263 -16.03 -32.78 -9.61
N ASP A 264 -14.94 -33.01 -8.87
CA ASP A 264 -14.49 -34.29 -8.30
C ASP A 264 -14.37 -35.48 -9.28
N SER A 265 -14.36 -35.21 -10.59
CA SER A 265 -14.40 -36.24 -11.64
C SER A 265 -13.75 -35.83 -12.97
N GLN A 266 -13.75 -34.54 -13.32
CA GLN A 266 -13.20 -34.04 -14.58
C GLN A 266 -11.85 -33.36 -14.36
N CYS A 267 -10.84 -33.71 -15.17
CA CYS A 267 -9.54 -33.05 -15.13
C CYS A 267 -9.47 -32.00 -16.24
N GLU A 268 -9.25 -30.74 -15.88
CA GLU A 268 -8.94 -29.65 -16.81
C GLU A 268 -7.43 -29.45 -16.90
N GLU A 269 -6.90 -29.12 -18.09
CA GLU A 269 -5.50 -28.69 -18.22
C GLU A 269 -5.24 -27.45 -17.35
N ILE A 270 -4.22 -27.54 -16.50
CA ILE A 270 -3.68 -26.37 -15.82
C ILE A 270 -2.98 -25.55 -16.89
N ASP A 271 -3.48 -24.34 -17.18
CA ASP A 271 -2.73 -23.39 -17.98
C ASP A 271 -1.50 -22.95 -17.17
N THR A 272 -0.40 -23.66 -17.41
CA THR A 272 0.90 -23.42 -16.79
C THR A 272 1.41 -21.99 -16.97
N CYS A 273 0.88 -21.23 -17.95
CA CYS A 273 1.18 -19.81 -18.12
C CYS A 273 0.45 -18.88 -17.14
N LEU A 274 -0.67 -19.33 -16.55
CA LEU A 274 -1.48 -18.54 -15.59
C LEU A 274 -1.14 -18.86 -14.12
N GLU A 275 -0.73 -20.09 -13.82
CA GLU A 275 -0.44 -20.52 -12.44
C GLU A 275 1.05 -20.65 -12.09
N SER A 276 1.96 -20.67 -13.07
CA SER A 276 3.39 -20.84 -12.82
C SER A 276 4.26 -19.76 -13.47
N ASP A 277 5.26 -19.27 -12.74
CA ASP A 277 6.21 -18.24 -13.18
C ASP A 277 7.30 -18.79 -14.12
N VAL A 278 6.91 -19.61 -15.10
CA VAL A 278 7.85 -20.33 -15.98
C VAL A 278 8.57 -19.40 -16.97
N CYS A 279 7.88 -18.33 -17.39
CA CYS A 279 8.40 -17.31 -18.30
C CYS A 279 8.40 -15.95 -17.60
N ASP A 280 9.39 -15.11 -17.90
CA ASP A 280 9.53 -13.77 -17.31
C ASP A 280 8.50 -12.76 -17.86
N GLN A 281 8.11 -12.89 -19.13
CA GLN A 281 7.15 -12.00 -19.79
C GLN A 281 6.01 -12.77 -20.47
N LEU A 282 6.08 -13.03 -21.79
CA LEU A 282 5.05 -13.82 -22.46
C LEU A 282 5.30 -15.31 -22.27
N CYS A 283 4.23 -16.02 -21.97
CA CYS A 283 4.15 -17.47 -22.00
C CYS A 283 3.08 -17.86 -23.03
N VAL A 284 3.41 -18.78 -23.94
CA VAL A 284 2.46 -19.40 -24.86
C VAL A 284 2.57 -20.90 -24.69
N HIS A 285 1.47 -21.52 -24.27
CA HIS A 285 1.31 -22.98 -24.23
C HIS A 285 0.65 -23.43 -25.54
N HIS A 286 1.33 -24.31 -26.30
CA HIS A 286 0.79 -24.85 -27.55
C HIS A 286 1.08 -26.36 -27.63
N SER A 287 0.02 -27.18 -27.59
CA SER A 287 0.09 -28.64 -27.76
C SER A 287 1.13 -29.33 -26.86
N GLY A 288 1.13 -29.02 -25.56
CA GLY A 288 2.07 -29.61 -24.59
C GLY A 288 3.48 -29.04 -24.62
N ARG A 289 3.76 -28.01 -25.45
CA ARG A 289 5.02 -27.28 -25.45
C ARG A 289 4.80 -25.85 -24.94
N LEU A 290 5.50 -25.50 -23.88
CA LEU A 290 5.59 -24.14 -23.36
C LEU A 290 6.73 -23.39 -24.06
N THR A 291 6.42 -22.20 -24.59
CA THR A 291 7.39 -21.29 -25.23
C THR A 291 7.33 -19.92 -24.58
N CYS A 292 8.48 -19.46 -24.07
CA CYS A 292 8.63 -18.11 -23.54
C CYS A 292 9.07 -17.12 -24.63
N SER A 293 8.56 -15.89 -24.57
CA SER A 293 9.00 -14.78 -25.41
C SER A 293 8.92 -13.45 -24.64
N CYS A 294 9.45 -12.38 -25.24
CA CYS A 294 9.53 -11.05 -24.61
C CYS A 294 8.69 -10.03 -25.38
N HIS A 295 8.19 -9.02 -24.67
CA HIS A 295 7.48 -7.89 -25.27
C HIS A 295 8.43 -7.02 -26.13
N GLU A 296 7.83 -6.14 -26.93
CA GLU A 296 8.57 -5.14 -27.69
C GLU A 296 9.47 -4.29 -26.76
N GLY A 297 10.66 -3.93 -27.24
CA GLY A 297 11.69 -3.26 -26.44
C GLY A 297 12.49 -4.18 -25.51
N TYR A 298 12.15 -5.47 -25.36
CA TYR A 298 12.95 -6.45 -24.62
C TYR A 298 13.66 -7.45 -25.56
N GLN A 299 14.68 -8.14 -25.02
CA GLN A 299 15.41 -9.22 -25.65
C GLN A 299 15.61 -10.37 -24.66
N MET A 300 15.35 -11.60 -25.10
CA MET A 300 15.59 -12.78 -24.28
C MET A 300 17.09 -13.04 -24.11
N SER A 301 17.52 -13.20 -22.87
CA SER A 301 18.88 -13.57 -22.50
C SER A 301 19.19 -14.99 -22.99
N PRO A 302 20.30 -15.22 -23.74
CA PRO A 302 20.65 -16.54 -24.25
C PRO A 302 21.07 -17.53 -23.16
N THR A 303 21.40 -17.04 -21.96
CA THR A 303 21.87 -17.86 -20.82
C THR A 303 20.79 -18.10 -19.76
N SER A 304 19.87 -17.16 -19.54
CA SER A 304 18.99 -17.16 -18.35
C SER A 304 17.48 -17.23 -18.63
N ARG A 305 17.01 -17.26 -19.88
CA ARG A 305 15.57 -17.17 -20.27
C ARG A 305 14.83 -15.90 -19.78
N GLU A 306 15.51 -14.99 -19.08
CA GLU A 306 15.02 -13.67 -18.66
C GLU A 306 14.85 -12.73 -19.86
N CYS A 307 13.93 -11.76 -19.75
CA CYS A 307 13.73 -10.72 -20.75
C CYS A 307 14.38 -9.40 -20.29
N LYS A 308 15.51 -9.04 -20.87
CA LYS A 308 16.24 -7.79 -20.55
C LYS A 308 15.90 -6.67 -21.50
N ALA A 309 15.85 -5.44 -21.00
CA ALA A 309 15.48 -4.28 -21.80
C ALA A 309 16.58 -3.95 -22.83
N LYS A 310 16.17 -3.57 -24.04
CA LYS A 310 17.07 -3.08 -25.09
C LYS A 310 17.42 -1.62 -24.83
N GLY A 311 18.71 -1.30 -24.84
CA GLY A 311 19.19 0.09 -24.78
C GLY A 311 20.21 0.30 -23.67
N ALA A 312 20.08 1.45 -22.98
CA ALA A 312 20.93 1.80 -21.85
C ALA A 312 20.50 1.07 -20.57
N VAL A 313 21.41 0.91 -19.62
CA VAL A 313 21.08 0.34 -18.31
C VAL A 313 20.07 1.25 -17.59
N ALA A 314 19.01 0.67 -17.02
CA ALA A 314 17.97 1.41 -16.31
C ALA A 314 18.50 2.09 -15.03
N GLN A 315 17.90 3.23 -14.70
CA GLN A 315 18.27 4.03 -13.53
C GLN A 315 17.16 3.89 -12.47
N LEU A 316 17.51 3.50 -11.24
CA LEU A 316 16.62 3.60 -10.09
C LEU A 316 16.81 4.97 -9.45
N VAL A 317 15.76 5.79 -9.49
CA VAL A 317 15.76 7.14 -8.92
C VAL A 317 14.98 7.11 -7.60
N PHE A 318 15.53 7.73 -6.56
CA PHE A 318 14.94 7.75 -5.24
C PHE A 318 15.13 9.09 -4.53
N SER A 319 14.22 9.40 -3.60
CA SER A 319 14.36 10.52 -2.67
C SER A 319 15.00 10.07 -1.35
N SER A 320 15.80 10.93 -0.73
CA SER A 320 16.29 10.80 0.64
C SER A 320 16.21 12.14 1.36
N ALA A 321 16.50 12.18 2.67
CA ALA A 321 16.61 13.45 3.41
C ALA A 321 17.71 14.38 2.86
N GLU A 322 18.72 13.83 2.18
CA GLU A 322 19.85 14.60 1.61
C GLU A 322 19.55 15.15 0.22
N GLY A 323 18.60 14.55 -0.51
CA GLY A 323 18.22 15.00 -1.85
C GLY A 323 17.59 13.91 -2.72
N VAL A 324 17.55 14.15 -4.03
CA VAL A 324 17.18 13.13 -5.02
C VAL A 324 18.45 12.58 -5.65
N ARG A 325 18.52 11.25 -5.74
CA ARG A 325 19.67 10.47 -6.20
C ARG A 325 19.24 9.40 -7.17
N TRP A 326 20.18 8.90 -7.97
CA TRP A 326 19.96 7.70 -8.77
C TRP A 326 21.12 6.72 -8.69
N ILE A 327 20.79 5.45 -8.82
CA ILE A 327 21.71 4.33 -8.91
C ILE A 327 21.36 3.47 -10.13
N SER A 328 22.35 2.91 -10.80
CA SER A 328 22.11 1.91 -11.85
C SER A 328 21.45 0.66 -11.26
N ILE A 329 20.57 -0.04 -12.00
CA ILE A 329 20.02 -1.34 -11.57
C ILE A 329 21.10 -2.41 -11.29
N THR A 330 22.32 -2.21 -11.80
CA THR A 330 23.50 -3.06 -11.54
C THR A 330 24.27 -2.69 -10.27
N GLY A 331 23.99 -1.53 -9.65
CA GLY A 331 24.76 -0.97 -8.53
C GLY A 331 26.11 -0.34 -8.91
N THR A 332 26.48 -0.30 -10.19
CA THR A 332 27.82 0.12 -10.64
C THR A 332 28.01 1.62 -10.82
N GLU A 333 26.93 2.38 -10.98
CA GLU A 333 26.95 3.84 -11.09
C GLU A 333 25.95 4.46 -10.12
N TYR A 334 26.33 5.56 -9.49
CA TYR A 334 25.52 6.31 -8.53
C TYR A 334 25.82 7.81 -8.66
N ARG A 335 24.79 8.68 -8.67
CA ARG A 335 24.94 10.15 -8.72
C ARG A 335 23.79 10.88 -8.04
N GLU A 336 24.04 12.15 -7.70
CA GLU A 336 23.06 13.08 -7.15
C GLU A 336 22.43 13.95 -8.26
N LEU A 337 21.15 14.31 -8.10
CA LEU A 337 20.37 15.10 -9.07
C LEU A 337 19.90 16.45 -8.51
N ALA A 338 19.53 16.48 -7.22
CA ALA A 338 19.15 17.69 -6.52
C ALA A 338 19.58 17.59 -5.05
N THR A 339 20.26 18.61 -4.55
CA THR A 339 20.72 18.70 -3.15
C THR A 339 19.96 19.81 -2.43
N ARG A 340 19.59 19.55 -1.16
CA ARG A 340 18.66 20.37 -0.34
C ARG A 340 17.22 20.31 -0.85
N LEU A 341 16.46 19.34 -0.35
CA LEU A 341 15.03 19.16 -0.62
C LEU A 341 14.20 19.27 0.68
N PRO A 342 12.90 19.60 0.59
CA PRO A 342 11.98 19.59 1.74
C PRO A 342 11.58 18.15 2.13
N GLY A 343 12.57 17.33 2.51
CA GLY A 343 12.38 15.95 2.98
C GLY A 343 12.12 14.88 1.89
N PRO A 344 12.21 13.60 2.26
CA PRO A 344 11.89 12.46 1.39
C PRO A 344 10.38 12.33 1.18
N GLY A 345 9.95 11.73 0.07
CA GLY A 345 8.53 11.56 -0.24
C GLY A 345 8.29 10.72 -1.51
N PRO A 346 7.06 10.63 -2.01
CA PRO A 346 6.78 9.88 -3.23
C PRO A 346 7.40 10.54 -4.47
N VAL A 347 7.88 9.71 -5.39
CA VAL A 347 8.55 10.13 -6.63
C VAL A 347 7.90 9.47 -7.84
N ALA A 348 7.85 10.19 -8.96
CA ALA A 348 7.36 9.69 -10.24
C ALA A 348 8.20 10.27 -11.38
N ALA A 349 8.44 9.49 -12.44
CA ALA A 349 9.30 9.91 -13.55
C ALA A 349 8.56 9.95 -14.88
N TRP A 350 8.97 10.88 -15.75
CA TRP A 350 8.70 10.86 -17.18
C TRP A 350 10.02 10.59 -17.91
N ALA A 351 10.25 9.32 -18.27
CA ALA A 351 11.51 8.82 -18.81
C ALA A 351 11.85 9.45 -20.16
N ALA A 352 10.87 9.58 -21.07
CA ALA A 352 11.08 10.14 -22.41
C ALA A 352 11.50 11.62 -22.37
N ASN A 353 10.91 12.42 -21.48
CA ASN A 353 11.26 13.83 -21.27
C ASN A 353 12.34 14.03 -20.17
N ARG A 354 13.00 12.95 -19.73
CA ARG A 354 14.00 12.95 -18.64
C ARG A 354 13.62 13.83 -17.44
N THR A 355 12.36 13.83 -17.02
CA THR A 355 11.87 14.68 -15.93
C THR A 355 11.46 13.84 -14.74
N LEU A 356 11.90 14.20 -13.53
CA LEU A 356 11.40 13.62 -12.28
C LEU A 356 10.46 14.61 -11.59
N TYR A 357 9.41 14.08 -10.99
CA TYR A 357 8.49 14.75 -10.08
C TYR A 357 8.61 14.10 -8.70
N TRP A 358 8.51 14.90 -7.64
CA TRP A 358 8.38 14.40 -6.27
C TRP A 358 7.51 15.34 -5.44
N ALA A 359 6.89 14.78 -4.40
CA ALA A 359 6.32 15.58 -3.32
C ALA A 359 7.29 15.60 -2.14
N GLY A 360 7.50 16.78 -1.54
CA GLY A 360 8.27 16.91 -0.30
C GLY A 360 7.42 16.69 0.95
N GLN A 361 8.04 16.21 2.02
CA GLN A 361 7.44 16.07 3.33
C GLN A 361 7.14 17.47 3.92
N GLY A 362 5.86 17.82 4.09
CA GLY A 362 5.44 19.14 4.56
C GLY A 362 4.11 19.58 3.94
N GLN A 363 3.99 20.87 3.57
CA GLN A 363 2.76 21.48 2.99
C GLN A 363 2.43 21.01 1.56
N GLY A 364 2.49 19.71 1.28
CA GLY A 364 2.07 19.09 0.01
C GLY A 364 2.58 19.80 -1.24
N SER A 365 3.85 20.18 -1.26
CA SER A 365 4.41 20.88 -2.43
C SER A 365 5.05 19.87 -3.36
N ILE A 366 4.58 19.86 -4.61
CA ILE A 366 5.07 18.98 -5.67
C ILE A 366 6.02 19.79 -6.55
N TYR A 367 7.17 19.21 -6.82
CA TYR A 367 8.27 19.82 -7.55
C TYR A 367 8.67 18.93 -8.74
N ARG A 368 9.48 19.49 -9.65
CA ARG A 368 10.11 18.76 -10.74
C ARG A 368 11.58 19.16 -10.93
N VAL A 369 12.37 18.23 -11.47
CA VAL A 369 13.79 18.42 -11.81
C VAL A 369 14.13 17.61 -13.08
N SER A 370 15.12 18.05 -13.86
CA SER A 370 15.64 17.23 -14.95
C SER A 370 16.53 16.10 -14.41
N LEU A 371 16.46 14.93 -15.03
CA LEU A 371 17.35 13.78 -14.85
C LEU A 371 18.66 13.92 -15.63
N ASP A 372 18.93 15.08 -16.24
CA ASP A 372 20.20 15.36 -16.92
C ASP A 372 21.35 15.57 -15.92
N GLY A 373 22.56 15.19 -16.32
CA GLY A 373 23.69 14.94 -15.41
C GLY A 373 24.34 16.15 -14.71
N LYS A 374 23.63 17.27 -14.54
CA LYS A 374 24.07 18.40 -13.70
C LYS A 374 23.02 18.63 -12.60
N PRO A 375 23.43 18.70 -11.32
CA PRO A 375 22.52 19.06 -10.24
C PRO A 375 21.82 20.39 -10.51
N GLN A 376 20.51 20.43 -10.31
CA GLN A 376 19.65 21.58 -10.61
C GLN A 376 18.77 21.94 -9.41
N GLU A 377 18.35 23.20 -9.34
CA GLU A 377 17.40 23.63 -8.30
C GLU A 377 15.97 23.13 -8.61
N PRO A 378 15.19 22.80 -7.56
CA PRO A 378 13.86 22.23 -7.70
C PRO A 378 12.84 23.26 -8.23
N VAL A 379 12.12 22.91 -9.30
CA VAL A 379 11.05 23.77 -9.84
C VAL A 379 9.72 23.39 -9.21
N LEU A 380 9.11 24.30 -8.46
CA LEU A 380 7.76 24.12 -7.88
C LEU A 380 6.71 23.98 -8.99
N VAL A 381 5.86 22.95 -8.89
CA VAL A 381 4.75 22.67 -9.83
C VAL A 381 3.41 22.97 -9.16
N LEU A 382 3.18 22.42 -7.96
CA LEU A 382 1.97 22.65 -7.17
C LEU A 382 2.35 22.94 -5.71
N LYS A 383 1.58 23.81 -5.04
CA LYS A 383 1.77 24.20 -3.64
C LYS A 383 0.53 23.85 -2.83
N GLY A 384 0.69 23.39 -1.59
CA GLY A 384 -0.40 23.26 -0.62
C GLY A 384 -1.36 22.09 -0.86
N GLN A 385 -0.86 20.92 -1.26
CA GLN A 385 -1.65 19.74 -1.61
C GLN A 385 -1.85 18.72 -0.46
N GLY A 386 -1.83 19.17 0.80
CA GLY A 386 -1.98 18.28 1.97
C GLY A 386 -0.79 17.35 2.20
N SER A 387 -1.05 16.14 2.70
CA SER A 387 -0.03 15.10 2.92
C SER A 387 0.03 14.18 1.71
N VAL A 388 0.87 14.53 0.73
CA VAL A 388 1.02 13.76 -0.51
C VAL A 388 1.77 12.45 -0.25
N SER A 389 1.03 11.35 -0.23
CA SER A 389 1.54 10.01 0.11
C SER A 389 2.04 9.23 -1.11
N GLY A 390 1.39 9.40 -2.26
CA GLY A 390 1.68 8.71 -3.51
C GLY A 390 1.64 9.65 -4.72
N LEU A 391 2.42 9.32 -5.75
CA LEU A 391 2.58 10.16 -6.95
C LEU A 391 2.73 9.28 -8.20
N ALA A 392 2.02 9.60 -9.27
CA ALA A 392 2.08 8.91 -10.55
C ALA A 392 1.97 9.89 -11.73
N VAL A 393 2.62 9.58 -12.86
CA VAL A 393 2.65 10.42 -14.06
C VAL A 393 2.03 9.67 -15.23
N ASP A 394 1.07 10.31 -15.90
CA ASP A 394 0.60 9.91 -17.22
C ASP A 394 1.41 10.62 -18.29
N TRP A 395 2.31 9.86 -18.94
CA TRP A 395 3.20 10.37 -19.99
C TRP A 395 2.52 10.51 -21.37
N ILE A 396 1.31 9.98 -21.54
CA ILE A 396 0.55 10.02 -22.81
C ILE A 396 -0.36 11.25 -22.82
N HIS A 397 -1.10 11.49 -21.74
CA HIS A 397 -2.04 12.61 -21.61
C HIS A 397 -1.43 13.84 -20.92
N HIS A 398 -0.17 13.76 -20.47
CA HIS A 398 0.57 14.81 -19.76
C HIS A 398 -0.08 15.26 -18.44
N LEU A 399 -0.59 14.28 -17.69
CA LEU A 399 -1.25 14.46 -16.41
C LEU A 399 -0.40 13.93 -15.25
N LEU A 400 -0.69 14.46 -14.07
CA LEU A 400 -0.12 14.07 -12.78
C LEU A 400 -1.26 13.60 -11.87
N TYR A 401 -1.07 12.47 -11.22
CA TYR A 401 -2.00 11.90 -10.25
C TYR A 401 -1.29 11.80 -8.90
N TRP A 402 -1.98 12.16 -7.81
CA TRP A 402 -1.45 12.03 -6.46
C TRP A 402 -2.52 11.68 -5.44
N THR A 403 -2.14 10.97 -4.40
CA THR A 403 -2.98 10.73 -3.22
C THR A 403 -2.64 11.75 -2.14
N ASP A 404 -3.67 12.25 -1.46
CA ASP A 404 -3.53 13.09 -0.27
C ASP A 404 -4.19 12.38 0.93
N GLU A 405 -3.39 12.05 1.95
CA GLU A 405 -3.85 11.36 3.16
C GLU A 405 -4.79 12.25 4.00
N GLU A 406 -4.57 13.57 4.02
CA GLU A 406 -5.34 14.50 4.87
C GLU A 406 -6.75 14.76 4.31
N SER A 407 -6.89 14.93 3.00
CA SER A 407 -8.21 15.12 2.37
C SER A 407 -8.93 13.81 2.00
N GLY A 408 -8.26 12.66 2.13
CA GLY A 408 -8.82 11.36 1.77
C GLY A 408 -9.22 11.31 0.29
N SER A 409 -8.29 11.70 -0.61
CA SER A 409 -8.61 11.83 -2.04
C SER A 409 -7.47 11.41 -2.98
N VAL A 410 -7.85 10.91 -4.16
CA VAL A 410 -6.97 10.86 -5.35
C VAL A 410 -7.27 12.11 -6.17
N ASN A 411 -6.23 12.87 -6.46
CA ASN A 411 -6.27 14.11 -7.22
C ASN A 411 -5.58 13.94 -8.57
N MET A 412 -5.99 14.77 -9.53
CA MET A 412 -5.48 14.81 -10.89
C MET A 412 -5.20 16.26 -11.30
N GLY A 413 -4.15 16.50 -12.07
CA GLY A 413 -3.82 17.83 -12.58
C GLY A 413 -2.85 17.80 -13.75
N ARG A 414 -2.62 18.96 -14.40
CA ARG A 414 -1.65 19.07 -15.49
C ARG A 414 -0.22 19.05 -14.97
N LEU A 415 0.72 18.43 -15.71
CA LEU A 415 2.17 18.49 -15.43
C LEU A 415 2.77 19.92 -15.44
N SER A 416 2.00 20.92 -15.87
CA SER A 416 2.35 22.35 -15.79
C SER A 416 1.93 23.03 -14.49
N GLY A 417 1.14 22.39 -13.63
CA GLY A 417 0.60 22.98 -12.40
C GLY A 417 -0.56 23.97 -12.58
N LEU A 418 -1.02 24.18 -13.82
CA LEU A 418 -2.03 25.22 -14.14
C LEU A 418 -3.48 24.84 -13.80
N ALA A 419 -3.77 23.56 -13.60
CA ALA A 419 -5.11 23.06 -13.29
C ALA A 419 -5.02 21.77 -12.46
N GLN A 420 -5.93 21.62 -11.49
CA GLN A 420 -6.02 20.48 -10.57
C GLN A 420 -7.48 20.25 -10.14
N TRP A 421 -7.86 19.00 -9.93
CA TRP A 421 -9.19 18.60 -9.47
C TRP A 421 -9.11 17.29 -8.64
N PRO A 422 -9.89 17.16 -7.56
CA PRO A 422 -10.06 15.87 -6.87
C PRO A 422 -10.90 14.93 -7.75
N LEU A 423 -10.32 13.78 -8.09
CA LEU A 423 -10.92 12.76 -8.95
C LEU A 423 -11.77 11.78 -8.14
N ILE A 424 -11.21 11.26 -7.05
CA ILE A 424 -11.88 10.32 -6.14
C ILE A 424 -11.79 10.90 -4.72
N ARG A 425 -12.91 10.88 -3.98
CA ARG A 425 -13.01 11.43 -2.62
C ARG A 425 -13.57 10.40 -1.65
N GLY A 426 -13.38 10.62 -0.35
CA GLY A 426 -13.88 9.73 0.71
C GLY A 426 -13.07 8.44 0.79
N LEU A 427 -11.75 8.55 0.61
CA LEU A 427 -10.78 7.47 0.81
C LEU A 427 -10.25 7.53 2.24
N ASP A 428 -9.97 6.37 2.83
CA ASP A 428 -9.48 6.28 4.20
C ASP A 428 -7.97 6.00 4.21
N LYS A 429 -7.20 7.07 4.45
CA LYS A 429 -5.72 7.10 4.39
C LYS A 429 -5.16 6.46 3.11
N PRO A 430 -5.38 7.06 1.94
CA PRO A 430 -4.76 6.61 0.70
C PRO A 430 -3.24 6.80 0.77
N THR A 431 -2.47 5.74 0.48
CA THR A 431 -1.01 5.71 0.65
C THR A 431 -0.22 5.74 -0.65
N ALA A 432 -0.73 5.13 -1.71
CA ALA A 432 -0.02 5.01 -2.98
C ALA A 432 -0.96 5.03 -4.17
N VAL A 433 -0.44 5.45 -5.33
CA VAL A 433 -1.17 5.51 -6.60
C VAL A 433 -0.27 5.07 -7.75
N ALA A 434 -0.84 4.38 -8.74
CA ALA A 434 -0.17 4.00 -9.99
C ALA A 434 -1.16 4.09 -11.16
N VAL A 435 -0.64 4.33 -12.37
CA VAL A 435 -1.45 4.49 -13.59
C VAL A 435 -0.92 3.61 -14.72
N ASP A 436 -1.84 3.05 -15.50
CA ASP A 436 -1.56 2.45 -16.80
C ASP A 436 -2.32 3.23 -17.89
N PRO A 437 -1.68 4.24 -18.51
CA PRO A 437 -2.34 5.08 -19.51
C PRO A 437 -2.47 4.41 -20.89
N LEU A 438 -1.89 3.22 -21.09
CA LEU A 438 -2.10 2.40 -22.29
C LEU A 438 -3.42 1.64 -22.23
N GLN A 439 -3.91 1.33 -21.03
CA GLN A 439 -5.18 0.65 -20.79
C GLN A 439 -6.27 1.57 -20.22
N GLY A 440 -5.91 2.79 -19.82
CA GLY A 440 -6.84 3.76 -19.22
C GLY A 440 -7.19 3.40 -17.77
N LEU A 441 -6.26 2.79 -17.03
CA LEU A 441 -6.47 2.29 -15.66
C LEU A 441 -5.72 3.12 -14.61
N LEU A 442 -6.37 3.27 -13.45
CA LEU A 442 -5.88 3.91 -12.24
C LEU A 442 -5.96 2.91 -11.09
N PHE A 443 -4.92 2.84 -10.26
CA PHE A 443 -4.86 1.98 -9.07
C PHE A 443 -4.42 2.80 -7.86
N TRP A 444 -4.98 2.52 -6.69
CA TRP A 444 -4.54 3.12 -5.42
C TRP A 444 -4.67 2.14 -4.26
N ALA A 445 -3.92 2.42 -3.19
CA ALA A 445 -3.97 1.68 -1.94
C ALA A 445 -4.49 2.56 -0.80
N GLU A 446 -5.27 1.98 0.10
CA GLU A 446 -5.82 2.59 1.32
C GLU A 446 -5.35 1.80 2.54
N SER A 447 -4.98 2.51 3.61
CA SER A 447 -4.35 1.95 4.82
C SER A 447 -5.10 2.26 6.13
N GLY A 448 -6.28 2.88 6.02
CA GLY A 448 -7.11 3.25 7.16
C GLY A 448 -7.84 2.07 7.82
N SER A 449 -9.04 2.31 8.35
CA SER A 449 -9.84 1.32 9.07
C SER A 449 -10.23 0.11 8.23
N SER A 450 -10.41 0.27 6.91
CA SER A 450 -10.65 -0.81 5.96
C SER A 450 -9.56 -0.85 4.88
N PRO A 451 -8.38 -1.42 5.16
CA PRO A 451 -7.26 -1.44 4.21
C PRO A 451 -7.61 -2.27 2.97
N LYS A 452 -7.29 -1.74 1.79
CA LYS A 452 -7.65 -2.31 0.49
C LYS A 452 -6.81 -1.73 -0.64
N ILE A 453 -6.80 -2.43 -1.78
CA ILE A 453 -6.32 -1.90 -3.05
C ILE A 453 -7.51 -1.88 -4.00
N GLU A 454 -7.70 -0.77 -4.70
CA GLU A 454 -8.80 -0.56 -5.63
C GLU A 454 -8.28 -0.14 -7.02
N ARG A 455 -9.11 -0.36 -8.03
CA ARG A 455 -8.90 0.10 -9.40
C ARG A 455 -10.07 0.95 -9.88
N ALA A 456 -9.83 1.81 -10.86
CA ALA A 456 -10.83 2.55 -11.63
C ALA A 456 -10.28 2.84 -13.04
N GLY A 457 -11.10 3.44 -13.90
CA GLY A 457 -10.62 4.14 -15.08
C GLY A 457 -9.80 5.39 -14.70
N LEU A 458 -8.99 5.91 -15.63
CA LEU A 458 -8.29 7.21 -15.46
C LEU A 458 -9.24 8.41 -15.25
N ASP A 459 -10.52 8.23 -15.58
CA ASP A 459 -11.63 9.18 -15.36
C ASP A 459 -12.37 8.97 -14.02
N GLY A 460 -11.91 8.02 -13.20
CA GLY A 460 -12.52 7.68 -11.91
C GLY A 460 -13.78 6.82 -12.00
N GLN A 461 -14.18 6.36 -13.19
CA GLN A 461 -15.32 5.44 -13.37
C GLN A 461 -14.92 3.98 -13.15
N ASP A 462 -15.90 3.07 -13.16
CA ASP A 462 -15.69 1.61 -13.00
C ASP A 462 -14.86 1.21 -11.77
N ARG A 463 -15.04 1.94 -10.65
CA ARG A 463 -14.36 1.68 -9.37
C ARG A 463 -14.67 0.26 -8.87
N MET A 464 -13.62 -0.53 -8.67
CA MET A 464 -13.69 -1.93 -8.23
C MET A 464 -12.63 -2.20 -7.16
N ALA A 465 -13.02 -2.85 -6.07
CA ALA A 465 -12.06 -3.35 -5.08
C ALA A 465 -11.29 -4.55 -5.64
N LEU A 466 -9.95 -4.45 -5.66
CA LEU A 466 -9.05 -5.45 -6.25
C LEU A 466 -8.51 -6.42 -5.18
N VAL A 467 -8.17 -5.90 -4.00
CA VAL A 467 -7.69 -6.68 -2.85
C VAL A 467 -8.34 -6.15 -1.57
N THR A 468 -9.03 -7.03 -0.84
CA THR A 468 -9.77 -6.70 0.39
C THR A 468 -9.43 -7.60 1.58
N THR A 469 -8.74 -8.72 1.36
CA THR A 469 -8.36 -9.70 2.38
C THR A 469 -6.84 -9.71 2.59
N SER A 470 -6.37 -10.23 3.73
CA SER A 470 -4.94 -10.42 4.03
C SER A 470 -4.07 -9.21 3.69
N ILE A 471 -4.57 -8.01 4.01
CA ILE A 471 -3.95 -6.70 3.77
C ILE A 471 -4.14 -5.88 5.05
N ARG A 472 -3.12 -5.11 5.44
CA ARG A 472 -3.06 -4.43 6.75
C ARG A 472 -2.62 -2.99 6.61
N ARG A 473 -1.44 -2.74 6.05
CA ARG A 473 -0.90 -1.39 5.80
C ARG A 473 -0.12 -1.38 4.49
N PRO A 474 -0.80 -1.32 3.34
CA PRO A 474 -0.13 -1.18 2.05
C PRO A 474 0.54 0.19 1.99
N THR A 475 1.84 0.24 1.75
CA THR A 475 2.63 1.49 1.73
C THR A 475 2.95 1.94 0.30
N ALA A 476 3.24 1.00 -0.59
CA ALA A 476 3.60 1.28 -1.98
C ALA A 476 2.99 0.24 -2.93
N ILE A 477 2.66 0.69 -4.14
CA ILE A 477 2.21 -0.15 -5.26
C ILE A 477 3.06 0.10 -6.50
N SER A 478 3.22 -0.92 -7.35
CA SER A 478 3.99 -0.87 -8.59
C SER A 478 3.37 -1.80 -9.64
N LEU A 479 3.52 -1.49 -10.93
CA LEU A 479 2.89 -2.25 -12.02
C LEU A 479 3.95 -2.96 -12.89
N ASP A 480 3.82 -4.27 -13.06
CA ASP A 480 4.45 -5.01 -14.16
C ASP A 480 3.50 -4.97 -15.36
N VAL A 481 3.60 -3.89 -16.14
CA VAL A 481 2.74 -3.65 -17.32
C VAL A 481 2.82 -4.80 -18.35
N PRO A 482 4.02 -5.34 -18.70
CA PRO A 482 4.13 -6.53 -19.55
C PRO A 482 3.32 -7.74 -19.05
N ARG A 483 3.39 -8.08 -17.75
CA ARG A 483 2.68 -9.25 -17.19
C ARG A 483 1.21 -8.95 -16.79
N ARG A 484 0.77 -7.69 -16.84
CA ARG A 484 -0.51 -7.24 -16.24
C ARG A 484 -0.64 -7.69 -14.78
N LEU A 485 0.38 -7.40 -13.98
CA LEU A 485 0.40 -7.64 -12.53
C LEU A 485 0.58 -6.33 -11.75
N LEU A 486 -0.13 -6.21 -10.63
CA LEU A 486 0.11 -5.20 -9.60
C LEU A 486 0.88 -5.85 -8.44
N TYR A 487 1.99 -5.24 -8.06
CA TYR A 487 2.77 -5.58 -6.87
C TYR A 487 2.51 -4.53 -5.78
N TRP A 488 2.50 -4.94 -4.52
CA TRP A 488 2.44 -4.02 -3.38
C TRP A 488 3.30 -4.48 -2.21
N ALA A 489 3.80 -3.52 -1.45
CA ALA A 489 4.46 -3.74 -0.18
C ALA A 489 3.46 -3.45 0.95
N ASP A 490 3.35 -4.36 1.92
CA ASP A 490 2.49 -4.20 3.09
C ASP A 490 3.34 -4.23 4.37
N GLN A 491 3.44 -3.08 5.03
CA GLN A 491 4.18 -2.92 6.28
C GLN A 491 3.57 -3.73 7.43
N GLY A 492 2.23 -3.84 7.46
CA GLY A 492 1.50 -4.53 8.53
C GLY A 492 1.55 -6.05 8.41
N MET A 493 1.69 -6.57 7.19
CA MET A 493 1.93 -7.99 6.90
C MET A 493 3.42 -8.33 6.80
N ARG A 494 4.30 -7.34 6.61
CA ARG A 494 5.74 -7.50 6.35
C ARG A 494 6.04 -8.38 5.13
N THR A 495 5.30 -8.15 4.04
CA THR A 495 5.44 -8.89 2.78
C THR A 495 5.35 -7.99 1.55
N ILE A 496 5.96 -8.43 0.45
CA ILE A 496 5.66 -7.94 -0.90
C ILE A 496 4.82 -9.01 -1.59
N SER A 497 3.60 -8.62 -1.98
CA SER A 497 2.63 -9.47 -2.66
C SER A 497 2.33 -8.94 -4.05
N ARG A 498 1.73 -9.78 -4.89
CA ARG A 498 1.26 -9.42 -6.23
C ARG A 498 -0.09 -10.04 -6.57
N VAL A 499 -0.78 -9.46 -7.55
CA VAL A 499 -2.07 -9.92 -8.07
C VAL A 499 -2.21 -9.51 -9.54
N SER A 500 -3.02 -10.22 -10.33
CA SER A 500 -3.43 -9.76 -11.66
C SER A 500 -4.22 -8.44 -11.57
N LEU A 501 -4.17 -7.61 -12.62
CA LEU A 501 -5.01 -6.38 -12.70
C LEU A 501 -6.53 -6.66 -12.65
N GLU A 502 -6.95 -7.93 -12.81
CA GLU A 502 -8.33 -8.42 -12.65
C GLU A 502 -8.61 -9.10 -11.29
N GLY A 503 -7.67 -9.03 -10.33
CA GLY A 503 -7.84 -9.54 -8.96
C GLY A 503 -7.56 -11.04 -8.77
N ARG A 504 -7.12 -11.73 -9.84
CA ARG A 504 -6.85 -13.19 -9.84
C ARG A 504 -5.38 -13.52 -9.55
N HIS A 505 -5.12 -14.79 -9.24
CA HIS A 505 -3.76 -15.37 -9.05
C HIS A 505 -2.87 -14.57 -8.09
N ARG A 506 -3.43 -14.19 -6.93
CA ARG A 506 -2.68 -13.52 -5.87
C ARG A 506 -1.56 -14.44 -5.35
N LYS A 507 -0.36 -13.88 -5.17
CA LYS A 507 0.82 -14.59 -4.65
C LYS A 507 1.64 -13.67 -3.74
N THR A 508 2.10 -14.17 -2.59
CA THR A 508 3.17 -13.54 -1.80
C THR A 508 4.51 -13.86 -2.47
N VAL A 509 5.36 -12.86 -2.70
CA VAL A 509 6.64 -13.02 -3.42
C VAL A 509 7.82 -12.89 -2.48
N VAL A 510 7.82 -11.88 -1.61
CA VAL A 510 8.88 -11.65 -0.62
C VAL A 510 8.25 -11.61 0.76
N GLU A 511 8.82 -12.37 1.69
CA GLU A 511 8.51 -12.32 3.12
C GLU A 511 9.68 -11.71 3.87
N SER A 512 9.40 -11.02 4.98
CA SER A 512 10.40 -10.29 5.75
C SER A 512 11.54 -11.18 6.27
N ASN A 513 12.76 -10.92 5.79
CA ASN A 513 14.02 -11.41 6.33
C ASN A 513 14.72 -10.39 7.27
N GLY A 514 13.98 -9.40 7.79
CA GLY A 514 14.52 -8.27 8.57
C GLY A 514 14.92 -7.04 7.75
N TYR A 515 14.68 -7.04 6.44
CA TYR A 515 14.86 -5.90 5.53
C TYR A 515 13.53 -5.48 4.88
N LEU A 516 12.40 -5.71 5.55
CA LEU A 516 11.05 -5.41 5.04
C LEU A 516 10.12 -5.09 6.22
N ASP A 517 10.50 -4.03 6.93
CA ASP A 517 10.01 -3.62 8.25
C ASP A 517 9.21 -2.32 8.16
N ARG A 518 9.66 -1.40 7.30
CA ARG A 518 9.00 -0.16 6.91
C ARG A 518 9.38 0.15 5.45
N PRO A 519 8.84 -0.62 4.48
CA PRO A 519 9.02 -0.31 3.07
C PRO A 519 8.28 0.98 2.71
N PHE A 520 8.98 1.96 2.12
CA PHE A 520 8.37 3.23 1.70
C PHE A 520 8.00 3.23 0.22
N GLY A 521 8.93 2.83 -0.66
CA GLY A 521 8.77 2.83 -2.12
C GLY A 521 8.96 1.44 -2.72
N LEU A 522 8.28 1.18 -3.84
CA LEU A 522 8.30 -0.12 -4.52
C LEU A 522 8.41 0.07 -6.05
N ALA A 523 9.35 -0.64 -6.66
CA ALA A 523 9.61 -0.64 -8.09
C ALA A 523 9.76 -2.07 -8.62
N VAL A 524 9.18 -2.36 -9.78
CA VAL A 524 9.38 -3.63 -10.50
C VAL A 524 10.04 -3.34 -11.84
N PHE A 525 11.14 -4.06 -12.15
CA PHE A 525 11.82 -3.93 -13.44
C PHE A 525 12.60 -5.21 -13.79
N GLU A 526 12.56 -5.63 -15.06
CA GLU A 526 13.12 -6.90 -15.54
C GLU A 526 12.67 -8.06 -14.64
N GLY A 527 13.60 -8.89 -14.14
CA GLY A 527 13.33 -10.02 -13.25
C GLY A 527 13.26 -9.67 -11.76
N PHE A 528 13.39 -8.40 -11.38
CA PHE A 528 13.56 -7.99 -9.97
C PHE A 528 12.45 -7.06 -9.47
N VAL A 529 12.13 -7.23 -8.19
CA VAL A 529 11.42 -6.23 -7.38
C VAL A 529 12.42 -5.52 -6.49
N TYR A 530 12.26 -4.21 -6.37
CA TYR A 530 13.13 -3.31 -5.62
C TYR A 530 12.28 -2.50 -4.63
N TRP A 531 12.80 -2.27 -3.42
CA TRP A 531 12.13 -1.43 -2.43
C TRP A 531 13.12 -0.61 -1.61
N SER A 532 12.66 0.54 -1.12
CA SER A 532 13.34 1.33 -0.09
C SER A 532 12.84 0.90 1.28
N GLU A 533 13.76 0.59 2.18
CA GLU A 533 13.50 0.19 3.57
C GLU A 533 14.04 1.25 4.52
N GLU A 534 13.14 1.85 5.31
CA GLU A 534 13.47 2.96 6.20
C GLU A 534 14.27 2.52 7.44
N VAL A 535 13.97 1.34 8.01
CA VAL A 535 14.60 0.87 9.26
C VAL A 535 16.06 0.47 9.05
N THR A 536 16.37 -0.18 7.92
CA THR A 536 17.74 -0.60 7.58
C THR A 536 18.49 0.42 6.74
N HIS A 537 17.91 1.61 6.51
CA HIS A 537 18.52 2.69 5.73
C HIS A 537 19.02 2.26 4.35
N SER A 538 18.26 1.44 3.64
CA SER A 538 18.76 0.74 2.44
C SER A 538 17.76 0.64 1.29
N ILE A 539 18.29 0.42 0.08
CA ILE A 539 17.51 -0.07 -1.07
C ILE A 539 17.85 -1.54 -1.28
N CYS A 540 16.82 -2.37 -1.28
CA CYS A 540 16.90 -3.82 -1.42
C CYS A 540 16.33 -4.27 -2.76
N ARG A 541 16.73 -5.46 -3.21
CA ARG A 541 16.14 -6.16 -4.36
C ARG A 541 16.01 -7.66 -4.11
N ALA A 542 15.05 -8.28 -4.77
CA ALA A 542 14.86 -9.73 -4.84
C ALA A 542 14.23 -10.13 -6.19
N ASP A 543 14.30 -11.40 -6.55
CA ASP A 543 13.61 -11.94 -7.72
C ASP A 543 12.08 -11.73 -7.61
N LYS A 544 11.45 -11.22 -8.67
CA LYS A 544 10.02 -10.83 -8.66
C LYS A 544 9.05 -12.02 -8.72
N HIS A 545 9.55 -13.23 -8.98
CA HIS A 545 8.74 -14.43 -9.13
C HIS A 545 8.74 -15.26 -7.86
N ASN A 546 9.88 -15.37 -7.17
CA ASN A 546 10.05 -16.26 -6.01
C ASN A 546 10.75 -15.63 -4.79
N GLY A 547 11.14 -14.35 -4.84
CA GLY A 547 11.79 -13.66 -3.71
C GLY A 547 13.23 -14.11 -3.42
N SER A 548 13.80 -15.00 -4.23
CA SER A 548 15.20 -15.43 -4.11
C SER A 548 16.18 -14.35 -4.60
N HIS A 549 17.48 -14.66 -4.58
CA HIS A 549 18.54 -13.71 -4.98
C HIS A 549 18.46 -12.34 -4.28
N PHE A 550 18.01 -12.34 -3.02
CA PHE A 550 17.97 -11.15 -2.17
C PHE A 550 19.34 -10.46 -2.09
N GLN A 551 19.35 -9.15 -2.29
CA GLN A 551 20.55 -8.34 -2.18
C GLN A 551 20.22 -6.91 -1.72
N VAL A 552 21.00 -6.38 -0.78
CA VAL A 552 21.06 -4.93 -0.51
C VAL A 552 21.86 -4.26 -1.63
N LEU A 553 21.22 -3.36 -2.37
CA LEU A 553 21.82 -2.65 -3.51
C LEU A 553 22.56 -1.38 -3.08
N LEU A 554 22.07 -0.71 -2.04
CA LEU A 554 22.68 0.48 -1.44
C LEU A 554 22.30 0.55 0.04
N SER A 555 23.27 0.86 0.91
CA SER A 555 23.11 1.07 2.36
C SER A 555 23.32 2.53 2.75
N ASP A 556 23.18 2.82 4.05
CA ASP A 556 23.55 4.10 4.67
C ASP A 556 22.80 5.32 4.11
N ILE A 557 21.56 5.12 3.69
CA ILE A 557 20.69 6.17 3.12
C ILE A 557 19.93 6.87 4.25
N ALA A 558 20.17 8.17 4.42
CA ALA A 558 19.41 9.00 5.35
C ALA A 558 17.93 9.11 4.92
N SER A 559 17.03 8.42 5.65
CA SER A 559 15.58 8.34 5.41
C SER A 559 15.19 8.10 3.93
N PRO A 560 15.32 6.86 3.41
CA PRO A 560 14.98 6.55 2.03
C PRO A 560 13.46 6.63 1.81
N GLY A 561 13.04 7.48 0.87
CA GLY A 561 11.64 7.69 0.50
C GLY A 561 11.23 6.92 -0.75
N GLY A 562 10.50 7.57 -1.65
CA GLY A 562 9.98 6.96 -2.88
C GLY A 562 11.08 6.45 -3.81
N LEU A 563 10.74 5.43 -4.59
CA LEU A 563 11.63 4.72 -5.52
C LEU A 563 10.92 4.51 -6.86
N VAL A 564 11.55 4.90 -7.98
CA VAL A 564 10.99 4.72 -9.34
C VAL A 564 12.06 4.26 -10.34
N PRO A 565 11.77 3.26 -11.21
CA PRO A 565 12.68 2.86 -12.26
C PRO A 565 12.48 3.75 -13.50
N VAL A 566 13.59 4.17 -14.11
CA VAL A 566 13.62 5.04 -15.30
C VAL A 566 14.29 4.29 -16.44
N HIS A 567 13.48 3.87 -17.42
CA HIS A 567 13.92 3.34 -18.70
C HIS A 567 12.84 3.63 -19.78
N PRO A 568 13.19 3.96 -21.04
CA PRO A 568 12.21 4.27 -22.08
C PRO A 568 11.17 3.16 -22.32
N VAL A 569 11.54 1.89 -22.12
CA VAL A 569 10.63 0.73 -22.32
C VAL A 569 9.43 0.72 -21.35
N LEU A 570 9.55 1.38 -20.20
CA LEU A 570 8.45 1.48 -19.21
C LEU A 570 7.37 2.48 -19.63
N GLN A 571 7.70 3.38 -20.57
CA GLN A 571 6.83 4.46 -21.02
C GLN A 571 6.79 4.51 -22.56
N PRO A 572 6.26 3.47 -23.20
CA PRO A 572 6.12 3.45 -24.66
C PRO A 572 5.09 4.49 -25.12
N ASN A 573 5.20 4.88 -26.40
CA ASN A 573 4.24 5.77 -27.02
C ASN A 573 2.90 5.06 -27.19
N GLY A 574 1.87 5.54 -26.49
CA GLY A 574 0.49 5.07 -26.69
C GLY A 574 -0.24 5.81 -27.82
N PRO A 575 -1.50 5.41 -28.10
CA PRO A 575 -2.33 6.12 -29.08
C PRO A 575 -2.62 7.54 -28.59
N ALA A 576 -2.09 8.55 -29.30
CA ALA A 576 -2.42 9.95 -29.06
C ALA A 576 -3.84 10.28 -29.55
N VAL A 577 -4.86 9.83 -28.81
CA VAL A 577 -6.29 10.05 -29.11
C VAL A 577 -6.60 11.55 -29.19
N CYS A 578 -5.93 12.32 -28.34
CA CYS A 578 -6.12 13.74 -28.13
C CYS A 578 -5.23 14.57 -29.06
N GLY A 579 -5.70 14.82 -30.29
CA GLY A 579 -5.06 15.76 -31.23
C GLY A 579 -5.27 15.48 -32.71
N GLY A 580 -5.49 14.21 -33.10
CA GLY A 580 -5.50 13.81 -34.52
C GLY A 580 -6.77 14.11 -35.33
N SER A 581 -7.89 14.51 -34.70
CA SER A 581 -9.22 14.43 -35.34
C SER A 581 -10.11 15.68 -35.24
N GLY A 582 -9.52 16.86 -35.02
CA GLY A 582 -10.28 18.14 -35.03
C GLY A 582 -11.29 18.31 -33.90
N LYS A 583 -11.24 17.43 -32.89
CA LYS A 583 -12.05 17.49 -31.66
C LYS A 583 -11.22 18.12 -30.56
N VAL A 584 -11.75 19.15 -29.92
CA VAL A 584 -11.10 19.90 -28.84
C VAL A 584 -11.97 19.73 -27.59
N CYS A 585 -11.48 19.03 -26.57
CA CYS A 585 -12.08 19.08 -25.24
C CYS A 585 -11.87 20.48 -24.63
N GLN A 586 -12.84 20.96 -23.87
CA GLN A 586 -12.72 22.26 -23.20
C GLN A 586 -11.79 22.22 -21.97
N HIS A 587 -11.55 21.02 -21.41
CA HIS A 587 -10.63 20.78 -20.29
C HIS A 587 -9.55 19.75 -20.66
N GLU A 588 -9.70 18.49 -20.26
CA GLU A 588 -8.76 17.40 -20.59
C GLU A 588 -9.41 16.32 -21.47
N CYS A 589 -8.57 15.49 -22.07
CA CYS A 589 -8.94 14.33 -22.88
C CYS A 589 -8.15 13.14 -22.34
N ILE A 590 -8.86 12.12 -21.85
CA ILE A 590 -8.30 10.91 -21.21
C ILE A 590 -8.95 9.66 -21.79
N LEU A 591 -8.18 8.57 -21.90
CA LEU A 591 -8.63 7.29 -22.44
C LEU A 591 -9.64 6.60 -21.50
N ILE A 592 -10.78 6.16 -22.05
CA ILE A 592 -11.80 5.41 -21.32
C ILE A 592 -11.48 3.91 -21.36
N PHE A 593 -11.48 3.28 -20.18
CA PHE A 593 -11.31 1.84 -19.98
C PHE A 593 -12.31 0.99 -20.79
N GLY A 594 -11.92 -0.23 -21.18
CA GLY A 594 -12.81 -1.19 -21.83
C GLY A 594 -13.30 -0.84 -23.24
N SER A 595 -12.81 0.25 -23.86
CA SER A 595 -13.28 0.68 -25.18
C SER A 595 -12.48 0.05 -26.34
N GLU A 596 -13.11 -0.83 -27.13
CA GLU A 596 -12.51 -1.49 -28.32
C GLU A 596 -11.98 -0.49 -29.38
N THR A 597 -12.56 0.71 -29.39
CA THR A 597 -12.05 1.88 -30.11
C THR A 597 -11.69 2.94 -29.05
N PRO A 598 -10.55 3.64 -29.14
CA PRO A 598 -10.15 4.62 -28.13
C PRO A 598 -11.20 5.74 -28.00
N ARG A 599 -12.02 5.65 -26.95
CA ARG A 599 -12.97 6.69 -26.57
C ARG A 599 -12.32 7.60 -25.53
N PHE A 600 -12.72 8.86 -25.53
CA PHE A 600 -12.25 9.85 -24.58
C PHE A 600 -13.43 10.54 -23.91
N THR A 601 -13.27 10.89 -22.64
CA THR A 601 -14.18 11.80 -21.93
C THR A 601 -13.54 13.18 -21.83
N CYS A 602 -14.37 14.23 -21.83
CA CYS A 602 -13.94 15.58 -21.49
C CYS A 602 -14.48 15.90 -20.09
N THR A 603 -13.60 16.18 -19.13
CA THR A 603 -14.03 16.64 -17.80
C THR A 603 -14.69 18.03 -17.90
N SER A 604 -15.60 18.35 -16.98
CA SER A 604 -16.19 19.69 -16.82
C SER A 604 -15.96 20.23 -15.42
N THR A 605 -15.76 21.54 -15.28
CA THR A 605 -15.36 22.20 -14.03
C THR A 605 -16.49 22.41 -13.01
N GLU A 606 -17.75 22.09 -13.36
CA GLU A 606 -18.89 22.21 -12.45
C GLU A 606 -19.44 20.83 -12.05
N THR A 607 -19.02 20.38 -10.86
CA THR A 607 -19.35 19.11 -10.20
C THR A 607 -18.86 17.84 -10.90
N GLY A 608 -18.54 16.81 -10.12
CA GLY A 608 -18.02 15.52 -10.59
C GLY A 608 -19.11 14.64 -11.22
N GLN A 609 -19.73 15.11 -12.31
CA GLN A 609 -20.69 14.34 -13.10
C GLN A 609 -20.13 14.07 -14.50
N THR A 610 -19.75 12.82 -14.72
CA THR A 610 -19.44 12.29 -16.06
C THR A 610 -20.74 12.07 -16.83
N SER A 611 -21.05 12.97 -17.76
CA SER A 611 -22.18 12.82 -18.68
C SER A 611 -21.83 11.77 -19.76
N ALA A 612 -22.11 10.51 -19.47
CA ALA A 612 -22.03 9.43 -20.42
C ALA A 612 -23.14 9.57 -21.49
N GLY A 613 -22.81 10.22 -22.60
CA GLY A 613 -23.56 10.05 -23.86
C GLY A 613 -24.83 10.88 -24.05
N GLU A 614 -24.73 12.20 -23.95
CA GLU A 614 -25.54 13.10 -24.80
C GLU A 614 -24.64 14.15 -25.44
N LEU A 615 -24.90 14.51 -26.70
CA LEU A 615 -24.16 15.59 -27.36
C LEU A 615 -24.44 16.91 -26.63
N PRO A 616 -23.43 17.60 -26.06
CA PRO A 616 -23.55 19.03 -25.87
C PRO A 616 -23.69 19.63 -27.26
N SER A 617 -24.84 20.24 -27.49
CA SER A 617 -25.20 20.88 -28.76
C SER A 617 -24.03 21.64 -29.38
N ILE A 618 -23.84 21.50 -30.70
CA ILE A 618 -22.94 22.38 -31.45
C ILE A 618 -23.53 23.80 -31.41
N SER A 619 -23.20 24.57 -30.37
CA SER A 619 -23.40 26.01 -30.33
C SER A 619 -22.33 26.70 -31.17
N ARG A 620 -22.32 26.39 -32.48
CA ARG A 620 -21.74 27.29 -33.48
C ARG A 620 -22.63 28.52 -33.65
N THR A 621 -22.72 29.31 -32.58
CA THR A 621 -22.75 30.76 -32.74
C THR A 621 -21.37 31.26 -32.41
N VAL A 622 -20.56 31.41 -33.46
CA VAL A 622 -19.64 32.56 -33.51
C VAL A 622 -20.47 33.79 -33.07
N PRO A 623 -19.94 34.74 -32.30
CA PRO A 623 -20.50 36.09 -32.27
C PRO A 623 -20.27 36.74 -33.64
N GLY A 624 -20.96 36.22 -34.65
CA GLY A 624 -21.26 36.92 -35.88
C GLY A 624 -22.12 38.09 -35.44
N VAL A 625 -21.51 39.26 -35.39
CA VAL A 625 -22.15 40.52 -35.03
C VAL A 625 -23.16 40.85 -36.13
N THR A 626 -24.35 40.25 -36.06
CA THR A 626 -25.52 40.68 -36.81
C THR A 626 -26.10 41.90 -36.09
N LEU A 627 -25.43 43.04 -36.29
CA LEU A 627 -25.98 44.36 -36.01
C LEU A 627 -27.19 44.61 -36.92
N SER A 628 -28.34 44.06 -36.55
CA SER A 628 -29.64 44.47 -37.07
C SER A 628 -30.17 45.68 -36.29
N ASP A 629 -29.36 46.73 -36.20
CA ASP A 629 -29.80 48.06 -35.77
C ASP A 629 -29.13 49.11 -36.67
N PRO A 630 -29.89 49.80 -37.56
CA PRO A 630 -29.34 50.74 -38.53
C PRO A 630 -28.72 52.00 -37.88
N THR A 631 -28.86 52.19 -36.57
CA THR A 631 -28.24 53.31 -35.84
C THR A 631 -26.75 53.08 -35.52
N PHE A 632 -26.30 51.84 -35.35
CA PHE A 632 -24.97 51.54 -34.82
C PHE A 632 -23.83 51.64 -35.87
N ALA A 633 -24.12 51.29 -37.13
CA ALA A 633 -23.13 51.33 -38.22
C ALA A 633 -22.66 52.77 -38.54
N GLY A 634 -23.56 53.75 -38.41
CA GLY A 634 -23.24 55.17 -38.56
C GLY A 634 -22.27 55.67 -37.48
N ILE A 635 -22.46 55.22 -36.24
CA ILE A 635 -21.63 55.63 -35.09
C ILE A 635 -20.22 55.05 -35.20
N LEU A 636 -20.07 53.76 -35.54
CA LEU A 636 -18.74 53.17 -35.75
C LEU A 636 -17.98 53.84 -36.91
N SER A 637 -18.65 54.13 -38.02
CA SER A 637 -18.05 54.86 -39.14
C SER A 637 -17.61 56.26 -38.72
N LEU A 638 -18.41 56.98 -37.94
CA LEU A 638 -18.07 58.31 -37.44
C LEU A 638 -16.84 58.28 -36.50
N ILE A 639 -16.75 57.27 -35.61
CA ILE A 639 -15.62 57.10 -34.69
C ILE A 639 -14.32 56.77 -35.45
N VAL A 640 -14.38 55.90 -36.48
CA VAL A 640 -13.23 55.60 -37.33
C VAL A 640 -12.82 56.84 -38.14
N PHE A 641 -13.77 57.60 -38.68
CA PHE A 641 -13.47 58.83 -39.42
C PHE A 641 -12.88 59.93 -38.54
N LEU A 642 -13.40 60.11 -37.31
CA LEU A 642 -12.89 61.06 -36.33
C LEU A 642 -11.51 60.68 -35.80
N SER A 643 -11.23 59.40 -35.56
CA SER A 643 -9.90 58.94 -35.12
C SER A 643 -8.85 59.07 -36.22
N VAL A 644 -9.20 58.80 -37.49
CA VAL A 644 -8.34 59.07 -38.65
C VAL A 644 -8.11 60.58 -38.85
N LEU A 645 -9.14 61.42 -38.66
CA LEU A 645 -9.00 62.87 -38.68
C LEU A 645 -8.10 63.40 -37.55
N LEU A 646 -8.24 62.87 -36.33
CA LEU A 646 -7.41 63.27 -35.19
C LEU A 646 -5.94 62.86 -35.37
N LEU A 647 -5.68 61.65 -35.88
CA LEU A 647 -4.34 61.21 -36.29
C LEU A 647 -3.78 62.07 -37.43
N GLY A 648 -4.60 62.40 -38.43
CA GLY A 648 -4.22 63.30 -39.53
C GLY A 648 -3.89 64.72 -39.05
N MET A 649 -4.69 65.28 -38.14
CA MET A 649 -4.42 66.58 -37.53
C MET A 649 -3.18 66.54 -36.64
N ALA A 650 -2.95 65.49 -35.85
CA ALA A 650 -1.74 65.33 -35.04
C ALA A 650 -0.48 65.27 -35.92
N LEU A 651 -0.50 64.51 -37.02
CA LEU A 651 0.62 64.42 -37.98
C LEU A 651 0.83 65.72 -38.76
N TRP A 652 -0.23 66.47 -39.06
CA TRP A 652 -0.15 67.79 -39.67
C TRP A 652 0.47 68.82 -38.69
N TRP A 653 0.04 68.80 -37.42
CA TRP A 653 0.58 69.67 -36.37
C TRP A 653 2.07 69.38 -36.10
N TRP A 654 2.46 68.10 -36.08
CA TRP A 654 3.87 67.69 -35.90
C TRP A 654 4.77 68.15 -37.06
N ARG A 655 4.21 68.31 -38.26
CA ARG A 655 4.91 68.76 -39.47
C ARG A 655 5.10 70.28 -39.54
N ASP A 656 4.23 71.09 -38.93
CA ASP A 656 4.36 72.55 -38.94
C ASP A 656 5.17 73.12 -37.76
N VAL A 657 5.31 72.38 -36.65
CA VAL A 657 6.13 72.82 -35.49
C VAL A 657 7.64 72.76 -35.75
N PHE A 658 8.11 71.88 -36.65
CA PHE A 658 9.54 71.70 -36.94
C PHE A 658 9.98 72.31 -38.29
N ARG A 659 10.08 73.65 -38.33
CA ARG A 659 10.89 74.38 -39.32
C ARG A 659 12.04 75.16 -38.65
N PRO A 660 13.30 74.72 -38.79
CA PRO A 660 14.45 75.58 -38.55
C PRO A 660 14.72 76.46 -39.77
N SER A 661 14.83 77.78 -39.56
CA SER A 661 15.27 78.73 -40.60
C SER A 661 16.79 78.87 -40.65
N ARG A 662 17.35 78.97 -41.87
CA ARG A 662 18.50 79.81 -42.34
C ARG A 662 19.42 80.44 -41.25
N THR A 663 20.75 80.44 -41.33
CA THR A 663 21.76 80.43 -42.44
C THR A 663 23.13 80.03 -41.84
N HIS A 664 24.16 79.57 -42.58
CA HIS A 664 25.13 80.45 -43.27
C HIS A 664 26.17 79.71 -44.14
N THR A 665 26.87 80.51 -44.94
CA THR A 665 27.84 80.23 -46.01
C THR A 665 29.29 79.95 -45.61
N LEU A 666 29.93 79.06 -46.38
CA LEU A 666 31.30 79.13 -46.97
C LEU A 666 32.58 79.32 -46.12
N GLN A 667 33.62 78.55 -46.53
CA GLN A 667 35.08 78.77 -46.39
C GLN A 667 35.66 78.76 -44.96
N SER A 668 36.88 78.31 -44.67
CA SER A 668 37.96 77.61 -45.42
C SER A 668 38.89 76.93 -44.38
N PHE A 669 39.66 75.88 -44.68
CA PHE A 669 41.08 75.99 -45.06
C PHE A 669 41.65 74.66 -45.58
N PHE A 670 42.78 74.74 -46.27
CA PHE A 670 43.44 73.68 -47.04
C PHE A 670 44.92 73.54 -46.62
N LEU A 671 45.55 72.38 -46.90
CA LEU A 671 47.01 72.10 -46.79
C LEU A 671 47.54 72.03 -45.33
N LYS A 672 48.55 71.23 -44.95
CA LYS A 672 49.53 70.33 -45.63
C LYS A 672 50.05 69.31 -44.56
N GLU A 673 50.80 68.22 -44.78
CA GLU A 673 51.56 67.63 -45.91
C GLU A 673 51.64 66.07 -45.71
N SER A 674 52.34 65.39 -46.63
CA SER A 674 52.95 64.03 -46.64
C SER A 674 53.42 63.40 -45.30
N GLN A 675 53.49 62.08 -45.08
CA GLN A 675 54.15 61.05 -45.93
C GLN A 675 53.63 59.60 -45.72
N ASP A 676 53.66 58.86 -46.83
CA ASP A 676 53.94 57.42 -47.06
C ASP A 676 54.90 56.68 -46.08
N PRO A 677 55.07 55.33 -46.17
CA PRO A 677 54.11 54.27 -46.56
C PRO A 677 54.29 52.91 -45.79
N LEU A 678 53.73 51.83 -46.37
CA LEU A 678 53.99 50.37 -46.19
C LEU A 678 53.03 49.62 -45.23
N ILE A 679 51.88 49.12 -45.71
CA ILE A 679 51.60 47.90 -46.54
C ILE A 679 51.20 46.72 -45.61
N GLN A 680 49.90 46.40 -45.47
CA GLN A 680 48.93 45.77 -46.40
C GLN A 680 48.93 44.23 -46.34
N GLY A 681 47.74 43.66 -46.11
CA GLY A 681 47.42 42.24 -46.21
C GLY A 681 45.90 42.03 -46.08
N PRO A 682 45.18 41.52 -47.10
CA PRO A 682 43.71 41.48 -47.12
C PRO A 682 43.13 40.13 -46.67
N ALA A 683 41.80 40.08 -46.57
CA ALA A 683 41.05 38.84 -46.34
C ALA A 683 41.09 37.89 -47.56
N MET A 684 41.14 36.57 -47.30
CA MET A 684 40.52 35.51 -48.13
C MET A 684 40.53 34.15 -47.40
N ALA A 685 39.80 33.18 -47.95
CA ALA A 685 39.53 31.85 -47.37
C ALA A 685 40.70 30.83 -47.46
N PRO A 686 40.51 29.63 -46.87
CA PRO A 686 40.80 28.37 -47.58
C PRO A 686 39.53 27.50 -47.61
N GLN A 687 39.04 27.00 -48.75
CA GLN A 687 39.61 26.05 -49.73
C GLN A 687 39.98 24.65 -49.20
N THR A 688 39.36 23.66 -49.85
CA THR A 688 39.51 22.21 -49.77
C THR A 688 40.73 21.65 -50.51
N CYS A 689 40.97 20.34 -50.31
CA CYS A 689 41.52 19.31 -51.24
C CYS A 689 42.91 18.72 -50.87
N PRO A 690 43.29 17.51 -51.36
CA PRO A 690 42.50 16.32 -51.78
C PRO A 690 43.15 14.92 -51.46
N VAL A 691 42.48 13.80 -51.86
CA VAL A 691 43.09 12.52 -52.36
C VAL A 691 43.85 11.63 -51.31
N LYS A 692 43.84 10.27 -51.27
CA LYS A 692 43.55 9.18 -52.24
C LYS A 692 43.19 7.84 -51.53
N ASP A 693 42.56 6.90 -52.25
CA ASP A 693 42.55 5.45 -51.91
C ASP A 693 43.95 4.80 -52.03
N THR A 694 44.25 3.73 -51.28
CA THR A 694 44.56 2.38 -51.86
C THR A 694 44.51 1.24 -50.82
N LEU A 695 44.26 0.02 -51.31
CA LEU A 695 44.21 -1.27 -50.58
C LEU A 695 45.57 -1.83 -50.15
N LEU A 696 45.53 -2.67 -49.10
CA LEU A 696 46.36 -3.86 -48.81
C LEU A 696 45.52 -4.66 -47.78
N LYS A 697 44.90 -5.82 -48.05
CA LYS A 697 45.32 -7.10 -48.66
C LYS A 697 46.47 -7.79 -47.92
N LEU A 698 46.11 -8.76 -47.09
CA LEU A 698 46.94 -9.84 -46.58
C LEU A 698 46.17 -11.15 -46.85
N ASP A 699 46.78 -12.06 -47.60
CA ASP A 699 46.29 -13.39 -47.93
C ASP A 699 47.31 -14.41 -47.37
N LEU A 700 46.80 -15.52 -46.80
CA LEU A 700 47.37 -16.89 -46.74
C LEU A 700 48.86 -17.07 -46.31
N ASP A 701 49.21 -18.01 -45.43
CA ASP A 701 48.97 -19.44 -45.64
C ASP A 701 49.10 -20.31 -44.36
N ARG A 702 48.85 -21.62 -44.53
CA ARG A 702 48.87 -22.77 -43.59
C ARG A 702 50.00 -22.86 -42.54
N GLU A 703 49.65 -23.39 -41.35
CA GLU A 703 49.84 -24.83 -40.98
C GLU A 703 48.79 -25.30 -39.97
#